data_AF-A0A5N5T8D4-F1
#
_entry.id   AF-A0A5N5T8D4-F1
#
_cell.length_a   1.000
_cell.length_b   1.000
_cell.length_c   1.000
_cell.angle_alpha   90.00
_cell.angle_beta   90.00
_cell.angle_gamma   90.00
#
_symmetry.space_group_name_H-M   'P 1'
#
loop_
_entity.id
_entity.type
_entity.pdbx_description
1 polymer ?
#
loop_
_entity_poly.entity_id
_entity_poly.type
_entity_poly.pdbx_seq_one_letter_code
_entity_poly.pdbx_strand_id
1 'polypeptide(L)'
;MMEQFGSPKFYNLIREITTENRMVPSLQKLCGVKIAIVISNNSDVKNQIFFSWKFPQKSFSKYSRWRSALLRSVTKGLKDYPQRFVGIIPFYLVPLIGLGMLKWSQFLESYFGLTKKFCCEFIQSSFFTPRGTIDEAKVARDLVKDTNLSLFLRYKLACYYFLLEDLRILWTHLHHEVNFKETLRNLFPDREVIIWTEYLEKKEALSVSAASKLKLVTDSFLVTAFLYGIENENVEAIKYCWKTMNLSKKILIYKDKIVIEREEMAYISYSDDNLLSKYNDAIIFPTYRHLLSRNLQEYDNILEVFALWINEDEMNVLMLHHKAYFIMLKCFLLWPYQYLFMETAEVFFKNLSGDDFYGLLHSIVDLIEDPTLGQTWEYRSLLKEFWVISPPHLHIHVIDRESRCFRSNDAVKPLFTSRYKLRPVFLIQKLIFLNTFTNDDELNLKLILEEATLHDKNNILHFQANDICFELISFGDFRLADMFLECLTLNGETLKTFKLSLALSIFRVVMERENLDLADEFVNWVCVSSNEVMDLKAEILPEVFQVSSIVHWLRIFNTPIPFLNDIFKWFLYTENKIEEWKNNIIFNESFSRYFVLEYDEKVSQRLDQFMEWLGYDEEKISSIKMQILLKALPDILEQLFKVYVEVSDETICINCILYLCSNKTKLMAEFVNSLHSLCKDYLEERNFIFCQHIISLYFDASSDPKFSCHLYNDKTVPLDVNLICSPLKKLDDIIAGQEKEKLCLQLDGKDLETTKIIMQ
;
A
#
# COMPACT_ATOMS: atom_id res chain seq x y z
N MET A 1 -37.54 3.63 31.68
CA MET A 1 -36.24 4.13 31.20
C MET A 1 -36.26 5.58 30.70
N MET A 2 -37.30 6.09 30.03
CA MET A 2 -37.35 7.53 29.65
C MET A 2 -37.66 8.49 30.81
N GLU A 3 -38.34 8.05 31.88
CA GLU A 3 -38.66 8.92 33.03
C GLU A 3 -37.44 9.28 33.92
N GLN A 4 -36.35 8.51 33.88
CA GLN A 4 -35.13 8.82 34.65
C GLN A 4 -34.21 9.86 33.98
N PHE A 5 -34.48 10.26 32.73
CA PHE A 5 -33.66 11.23 31.98
C PHE A 5 -34.31 12.62 31.83
N GLY A 6 -35.50 12.84 32.39
CA GLY A 6 -36.25 14.09 32.28
C GLY A 6 -35.80 15.25 33.18
N SER A 7 -34.62 15.17 33.80
CA SER A 7 -34.13 16.26 34.66
C SER A 7 -33.69 17.46 33.82
N PRO A 8 -34.22 18.68 34.05
CA PRO A 8 -33.76 19.90 33.38
C PRO A 8 -32.25 20.15 33.54
N LYS A 9 -31.63 19.63 34.61
CA LYS A 9 -30.17 19.70 34.82
C LYS A 9 -29.39 18.86 33.82
N PHE A 10 -29.92 17.71 33.39
CA PHE A 10 -29.27 16.86 32.40
C PHE A 10 -29.35 17.49 30.99
N TYR A 11 -30.50 18.10 30.66
CA TYR A 11 -30.65 18.87 29.42
C TYR A 11 -29.74 20.10 29.38
N ASN A 12 -29.60 20.83 30.49
CA ASN A 12 -28.69 21.98 30.55
C ASN A 12 -27.22 21.57 30.50
N LEU A 13 -26.83 20.45 31.14
CA LEU A 13 -25.48 19.90 31.06
C LEU A 13 -25.14 19.43 29.63
N ILE A 14 -26.07 18.74 28.95
CA ILE A 14 -25.89 18.40 27.54
C ILE A 14 -25.84 19.65 26.68
N ARG A 15 -26.68 20.66 26.95
CA ARG A 15 -26.67 21.91 26.20
C ARG A 15 -25.33 22.65 26.33
N GLU A 16 -24.80 22.81 27.54
CA GLU A 16 -23.46 23.39 27.78
C GLU A 16 -22.34 22.56 27.13
N ILE A 17 -22.43 21.23 27.14
CA ILE A 17 -21.48 20.34 26.47
C ILE A 17 -21.60 20.41 24.93
N THR A 18 -22.81 20.58 24.39
CA THR A 18 -23.07 20.57 22.93
C THR A 18 -22.90 21.92 22.25
N THR A 19 -22.92 23.04 22.98
CA THR A 19 -22.75 24.37 22.38
C THR A 19 -21.30 24.76 22.16
N GLU A 20 -20.33 24.07 22.79
CA GLU A 20 -18.90 24.39 22.66
C GLU A 20 -18.00 23.22 22.23
N ASN A 21 -18.38 21.94 22.42
CA ASN A 21 -17.53 20.81 21.99
C ASN A 21 -17.99 20.19 20.67
N ARG A 22 -17.23 20.46 19.60
CA ARG A 22 -17.59 20.13 18.21
C ARG A 22 -17.56 18.64 17.84
N MET A 23 -17.04 17.76 18.69
CA MET A 23 -16.94 16.31 18.40
C MET A 23 -17.46 15.39 19.51
N VAL A 24 -18.47 15.82 20.27
CA VAL A 24 -19.15 14.90 21.21
C VAL A 24 -19.87 13.82 20.41
N PRO A 25 -19.66 12.52 20.69
CA PRO A 25 -20.38 11.45 20.00
C PRO A 25 -21.88 11.71 20.10
N SER A 26 -22.60 11.61 18.97
CA SER A 26 -24.04 11.83 18.97
C SER A 26 -24.72 10.99 20.06
N LEU A 27 -25.83 11.48 20.62
CA LEU A 27 -26.57 10.74 21.65
C LEU A 27 -26.90 9.31 21.19
N GLN A 28 -27.16 9.14 19.89
CA GLN A 28 -27.35 7.85 19.24
C GLN A 28 -26.11 6.95 19.36
N LYS A 29 -24.90 7.46 19.10
CA LYS A 29 -23.63 6.73 19.27
C LYS A 29 -23.40 6.34 20.75
N LEU A 30 -23.60 7.27 21.68
CA LEU A 30 -23.47 6.97 23.13
C LEU A 30 -24.47 5.90 23.58
N CYS A 31 -25.72 5.96 23.08
CA CYS A 31 -26.71 4.91 23.32
C CYS A 31 -26.27 3.57 22.70
N GLY A 32 -25.73 3.59 21.47
CA GLY A 32 -25.19 2.41 20.79
C GLY A 32 -24.08 1.73 21.59
N VAL A 33 -23.12 2.51 22.12
CA VAL A 33 -22.07 2.00 23.02
C VAL A 33 -22.66 1.39 24.28
N LYS A 34 -23.60 2.08 24.94
CA LYS A 34 -24.24 1.57 26.17
C LYS A 34 -24.97 0.25 25.94
N ILE A 35 -25.71 0.13 24.82
CA ILE A 35 -26.39 -1.12 24.49
C ILE A 35 -25.37 -2.20 24.12
N ALA A 36 -24.31 -1.86 23.37
CA ALA A 36 -23.25 -2.79 23.04
C ALA A 36 -22.55 -3.34 24.30
N ILE A 37 -22.31 -2.52 25.33
CA ILE A 37 -21.80 -2.98 26.64
C ILE A 37 -22.73 -4.02 27.26
N VAL A 38 -24.04 -3.75 27.29
CA VAL A 38 -25.03 -4.67 27.88
C VAL A 38 -25.06 -5.99 27.10
N ILE A 39 -25.04 -5.92 25.76
CA ILE A 39 -25.01 -7.10 24.90
C ILE A 39 -23.72 -7.89 25.08
N SER A 40 -22.55 -7.24 25.13
CA SER A 40 -21.27 -7.91 25.38
C SER A 40 -21.22 -8.62 26.73
N ASN A 41 -21.99 -8.16 27.71
CA ASN A 41 -22.12 -8.79 29.02
C ASN A 41 -23.23 -9.85 29.09
N ASN A 42 -24.03 -10.04 28.04
CA ASN A 42 -24.94 -11.18 27.94
C ASN A 42 -24.13 -12.48 27.96
N SER A 43 -24.55 -13.47 28.75
CA SER A 43 -23.81 -14.71 28.97
C SER A 43 -23.48 -15.46 27.68
N ASP A 44 -24.40 -15.54 26.71
CA ASP A 44 -24.15 -16.20 25.41
C ASP A 44 -23.07 -15.46 24.61
N VAL A 45 -23.19 -14.13 24.51
CA VAL A 45 -22.23 -13.28 23.78
C VAL A 45 -20.87 -13.30 24.45
N LYS A 46 -20.84 -13.12 25.77
CA LYS A 46 -19.63 -13.15 26.60
C LYS A 46 -18.91 -14.49 26.48
N ASN A 47 -19.65 -15.60 26.52
CA ASN A 47 -19.08 -16.93 26.28
C ASN A 47 -18.45 -17.04 24.90
N GLN A 48 -19.08 -16.50 23.85
CA GLN A 48 -18.46 -16.45 22.51
C GLN A 48 -17.21 -15.58 22.48
N ILE A 49 -17.23 -14.41 23.13
CA ILE A 49 -16.06 -13.53 23.27
C ILE A 49 -14.91 -14.32 23.92
N PHE A 50 -15.11 -14.91 25.10
CA PHE A 50 -14.09 -15.69 25.82
C PHE A 50 -13.72 -17.02 25.18
N PHE A 51 -14.56 -17.55 24.30
CA PHE A 51 -14.23 -18.71 23.48
C PHE A 51 -13.14 -18.37 22.44
N SER A 52 -13.08 -17.12 21.95
CA SER A 52 -12.06 -16.69 20.98
C SER A 52 -10.63 -16.93 21.46
N TRP A 53 -10.41 -16.83 22.77
CA TRP A 53 -9.15 -17.09 23.46
C TRP A 53 -8.53 -18.46 23.13
N LYS A 54 -9.36 -19.48 22.84
CA LYS A 54 -8.88 -20.83 22.52
C LYS A 54 -8.28 -20.95 21.12
N PHE A 55 -8.40 -19.92 20.28
CA PHE A 55 -7.88 -19.96 18.92
C PHE A 55 -6.50 -19.32 18.86
N PRO A 56 -5.43 -20.11 18.60
CA PRO A 56 -4.18 -19.50 18.14
C PRO A 56 -4.46 -18.74 16.84
N GLN A 57 -3.89 -17.55 16.70
CA GLN A 57 -4.16 -16.56 15.64
C GLN A 57 -4.04 -17.08 14.19
N LYS A 58 -3.60 -18.33 13.96
CA LYS A 58 -3.17 -18.83 12.65
C LYS A 58 -4.25 -19.49 11.77
N SER A 59 -5.55 -19.46 12.13
CA SER A 59 -6.60 -20.17 11.34
C SER A 59 -7.79 -19.30 10.97
N PHE A 60 -7.81 -18.81 9.73
CA PHE A 60 -8.89 -17.99 9.17
C PHE A 60 -10.27 -18.68 9.20
N SER A 61 -10.33 -19.99 8.91
CA SER A 61 -11.59 -20.75 8.92
C SER A 61 -12.21 -20.88 10.32
N LYS A 62 -11.38 -20.96 11.38
CA LYS A 62 -11.87 -20.94 12.76
C LYS A 62 -12.40 -19.57 13.15
N TYR A 63 -11.75 -18.50 12.67
CA TYR A 63 -12.19 -17.13 12.90
C TYR A 63 -13.55 -16.84 12.25
N SER A 64 -13.77 -17.17 10.97
CA SER A 64 -15.04 -16.89 10.30
C SER A 64 -16.23 -17.59 10.98
N ARG A 65 -16.00 -18.82 11.46
CA ARG A 65 -16.98 -19.58 12.25
C ARG A 65 -17.25 -18.94 13.60
N TRP A 66 -16.21 -18.50 14.31
CA TRP A 66 -16.35 -17.76 15.57
C TRP A 66 -17.12 -16.45 15.37
N ARG A 67 -16.75 -15.63 14.38
CA ARG A 67 -17.44 -14.38 14.06
C ARG A 67 -18.92 -14.62 13.78
N SER A 68 -19.24 -15.64 12.99
CA SER A 68 -20.62 -16.03 12.71
C SER A 68 -21.38 -16.45 13.97
N ALA A 69 -20.73 -17.15 14.90
CA ALA A 69 -21.31 -17.54 16.17
C ALA A 69 -21.52 -16.34 17.12
N LEU A 70 -20.57 -15.43 17.17
CA LEU A 70 -20.67 -14.17 17.90
C LEU A 70 -21.83 -13.34 17.35
N LEU A 71 -21.89 -13.12 16.04
CA LEU A 71 -22.96 -12.36 15.39
C LEU A 71 -24.35 -12.96 15.62
N ARG A 72 -24.49 -14.29 15.59
CA ARG A 72 -25.75 -14.94 15.97
C ARG A 72 -26.14 -14.67 17.42
N SER A 73 -25.17 -14.70 18.34
CA SER A 73 -25.39 -14.44 19.77
C SER A 73 -25.76 -12.98 20.01
N VAL A 74 -25.08 -12.04 19.33
CA VAL A 74 -25.41 -10.61 19.35
C VAL A 74 -26.81 -10.38 18.81
N THR A 75 -27.15 -10.98 17.66
CA THR A 75 -28.48 -10.88 17.06
C THR A 75 -29.56 -11.42 17.99
N LYS A 76 -29.29 -12.54 18.69
CA LYS A 76 -30.20 -13.08 19.71
C LYS A 76 -30.38 -12.11 20.88
N GLY A 77 -29.30 -11.53 21.42
CA GLY A 77 -29.37 -10.55 22.50
C GLY A 77 -30.03 -9.22 22.09
N LEU A 78 -30.04 -8.90 20.80
CA LEU A 78 -30.72 -7.73 20.23
C LEU A 78 -32.24 -7.92 20.11
N LYS A 79 -32.77 -9.15 20.14
CA LYS A 79 -34.21 -9.40 19.98
C LYS A 79 -35.07 -8.76 21.08
N ASP A 80 -34.48 -8.53 22.25
CA ASP A 80 -35.15 -7.92 23.39
C ASP A 80 -35.19 -6.39 23.30
N TYR A 81 -34.51 -5.80 22.31
CA TYR A 81 -34.48 -4.36 22.09
C TYR A 81 -35.46 -3.94 20.98
N PRO A 82 -36.15 -2.79 21.13
CA PRO A 82 -36.98 -2.24 20.05
C PRO A 82 -36.21 -2.12 18.74
N GLN A 83 -36.85 -2.45 17.61
CA GLN A 83 -36.21 -2.50 16.28
C GLN A 83 -35.47 -1.21 15.89
N ARG A 84 -35.97 -0.05 16.35
CA ARG A 84 -35.30 1.25 16.17
C ARG A 84 -33.89 1.32 16.77
N PHE A 85 -33.57 0.53 17.79
CA PHE A 85 -32.23 0.48 18.40
C PHE A 85 -31.32 -0.55 17.72
N VAL A 86 -31.89 -1.56 17.07
CA VAL A 86 -31.10 -2.58 16.35
C VAL A 86 -30.31 -1.95 15.20
N GLY A 87 -30.90 -1.00 14.48
CA GLY A 87 -30.20 -0.23 13.44
C GLY A 87 -29.23 0.82 13.99
N ILE A 88 -29.32 1.17 15.28
CA ILE A 88 -28.44 2.14 15.93
C ILE A 88 -27.15 1.47 16.39
N ILE A 89 -27.21 0.19 16.78
CA ILE A 89 -26.07 -0.50 17.38
C ILE A 89 -25.16 -0.95 16.26
N PRO A 90 -23.99 -0.32 16.13
CA PRO A 90 -23.08 -0.73 15.10
C PRO A 90 -22.48 -2.07 15.52
N PHE A 91 -22.71 -3.12 14.73
CA PHE A 91 -22.37 -4.50 15.09
C PHE A 91 -20.90 -4.71 15.45
N TYR A 92 -20.00 -3.84 14.99
CA TYR A 92 -18.57 -3.88 15.31
C TYR A 92 -18.26 -3.46 16.76
N LEU A 93 -19.11 -2.68 17.44
CA LEU A 93 -18.85 -2.24 18.82
C LEU A 93 -18.79 -3.42 19.80
N VAL A 94 -19.62 -4.45 19.59
CA VAL A 94 -19.62 -5.63 20.47
C VAL A 94 -18.29 -6.38 20.40
N PRO A 95 -17.75 -6.75 19.23
CA PRO A 95 -16.39 -7.25 19.11
C PRO A 95 -15.31 -6.36 19.73
N LEU A 96 -15.39 -5.03 19.57
CA LEU A 96 -14.41 -4.10 20.16
C LEU A 96 -14.43 -4.12 21.69
N ILE A 97 -15.62 -3.99 22.29
CA ILE A 97 -15.81 -4.10 23.74
C ILE A 97 -15.36 -5.48 24.23
N GLY A 98 -15.72 -6.54 23.49
CA GLY A 98 -15.32 -7.90 23.80
C GLY A 98 -13.81 -8.11 23.78
N LEU A 99 -13.07 -7.44 22.89
CA LEU A 99 -11.62 -7.47 22.90
C LEU A 99 -11.02 -6.73 24.10
N GLY A 100 -11.60 -5.61 24.53
CA GLY A 100 -11.24 -4.98 25.79
C GLY A 100 -11.39 -5.94 26.97
N MET A 101 -12.50 -6.67 27.03
CA MET A 101 -12.73 -7.72 28.05
C MET A 101 -11.69 -8.83 28.01
N LEU A 102 -11.35 -9.30 26.81
CA LEU A 102 -10.37 -10.37 26.61
C LEU A 102 -8.98 -9.93 27.03
N LYS A 103 -8.51 -8.77 26.56
CA LYS A 103 -7.19 -8.23 26.89
C LYS A 103 -7.03 -8.03 28.39
N TRP A 104 -8.02 -7.37 29.00
CA TRP A 104 -7.98 -7.14 30.43
C TRP A 104 -8.02 -8.44 31.24
N SER A 105 -8.85 -9.41 30.82
CA SER A 105 -8.84 -10.73 31.46
C SER A 105 -7.55 -11.51 31.25
N GLN A 106 -6.90 -11.38 30.08
CA GLN A 106 -5.57 -11.98 29.80
C GLN A 106 -4.54 -11.41 30.74
N PHE A 107 -4.53 -10.10 30.87
CA PHE A 107 -3.67 -9.39 31.81
C PHE A 107 -3.89 -9.87 33.24
N LEU A 108 -5.15 -9.99 33.70
CA LEU A 108 -5.44 -10.52 35.03
C LEU A 108 -4.97 -11.96 35.25
N GLU A 109 -5.14 -12.83 34.26
CA GLU A 109 -4.69 -14.21 34.37
C GLU A 109 -3.16 -14.31 34.39
N SER A 110 -2.48 -13.62 33.47
CA SER A 110 -1.02 -13.68 33.37
C SER A 110 -0.31 -13.00 34.52
N TYR A 111 -0.83 -11.84 34.97
CA TYR A 111 -0.15 -10.99 35.93
C TYR A 111 -0.53 -11.30 37.38
N PHE A 112 -1.81 -11.58 37.62
CA PHE A 112 -2.36 -11.78 38.96
C PHE A 112 -2.67 -13.26 39.26
N GLY A 113 -2.48 -14.17 38.29
CA GLY A 113 -2.77 -15.59 38.48
C GLY A 113 -4.26 -15.89 38.65
N LEU A 114 -5.13 -14.98 38.24
CA LEU A 114 -6.58 -15.15 38.34
C LEU A 114 -7.07 -16.13 37.28
N THR A 115 -7.94 -17.06 37.66
CA THR A 115 -8.45 -18.04 36.69
C THR A 115 -9.29 -17.35 35.62
N LYS A 116 -9.19 -17.82 34.37
CA LYS A 116 -10.04 -17.34 33.28
C LYS A 116 -11.54 -17.37 33.61
N LYS A 117 -12.00 -18.39 34.33
CA LYS A 117 -13.40 -18.50 34.76
C LYS A 117 -13.78 -17.33 35.67
N PHE A 118 -12.94 -17.03 36.67
CA PHE A 118 -13.12 -15.90 37.55
C PHE A 118 -13.19 -14.58 36.75
N CYS A 119 -12.23 -14.32 35.87
CA CYS A 119 -12.21 -13.09 35.08
C CYS A 119 -13.46 -12.95 34.18
N CYS A 120 -13.89 -14.05 33.57
CA CYS A 120 -15.12 -14.07 32.75
C CYS A 120 -16.37 -13.79 33.60
N GLU A 121 -16.49 -14.32 34.81
CA GLU A 121 -17.65 -14.09 35.68
C GLU A 121 -17.62 -12.68 36.29
N PHE A 122 -16.42 -12.18 36.60
CA PHE A 122 -16.23 -10.93 37.32
C PHE A 122 -16.57 -9.68 36.50
N ILE A 123 -16.18 -9.60 35.22
CA ILE A 123 -16.39 -8.37 34.42
C ILE A 123 -17.90 -8.09 34.29
N GLN A 124 -18.37 -6.94 34.75
CA GLN A 124 -19.79 -6.57 34.67
C GLN A 124 -20.00 -5.34 33.77
N SER A 125 -21.24 -5.11 33.32
CA SER A 125 -21.58 -3.92 32.51
C SER A 125 -21.34 -2.61 33.25
N SER A 126 -21.42 -2.63 34.59
CA SER A 126 -21.14 -1.48 35.47
C SER A 126 -19.67 -1.04 35.45
N PHE A 127 -18.77 -1.88 34.94
CA PHE A 127 -17.33 -1.61 34.87
C PHE A 127 -16.90 -0.89 33.61
N PHE A 128 -17.82 -0.59 32.70
CA PHE A 128 -17.48 0.11 31.48
C PHE A 128 -17.75 1.60 31.62
N THR A 129 -16.87 2.40 31.02
CA THR A 129 -17.10 3.83 30.82
C THR A 129 -18.23 4.05 29.82
N PRO A 130 -18.83 5.25 29.75
CA PRO A 130 -19.77 5.59 28.68
C PRO A 130 -19.18 5.46 27.26
N ARG A 131 -17.85 5.36 27.16
CA ARG A 131 -17.11 5.14 25.92
C ARG A 131 -16.82 3.67 25.66
N GLY A 132 -17.38 2.70 26.39
CA GLY A 132 -17.20 1.27 26.05
C GLY A 132 -15.83 0.70 26.38
N THR A 133 -14.95 1.44 27.06
CA THR A 133 -13.71 0.93 27.64
C THR A 133 -13.95 0.47 29.07
N ILE A 134 -13.07 -0.39 29.61
CA ILE A 134 -13.14 -0.82 31.01
C ILE A 134 -12.60 0.31 31.90
N ASP A 135 -13.34 0.68 32.93
CA ASP A 135 -12.89 1.57 34.02
C ASP A 135 -12.02 0.76 34.98
N GLU A 136 -10.77 0.53 34.57
CA GLU A 136 -9.85 -0.36 35.27
C GLU A 136 -9.68 0.01 36.74
N ALA A 137 -9.63 1.30 37.06
CA ALA A 137 -9.54 1.80 38.43
C ALA A 137 -10.75 1.39 39.28
N LYS A 138 -11.96 1.50 38.72
CA LYS A 138 -13.18 1.01 39.39
C LYS A 138 -13.13 -0.50 39.58
N VAL A 139 -12.77 -1.24 38.54
CA VAL A 139 -12.71 -2.70 38.60
C VAL A 139 -11.68 -3.18 39.63
N ALA A 140 -10.51 -2.55 39.66
CA ALA A 140 -9.45 -2.82 40.62
C ALA A 140 -9.90 -2.55 42.06
N ARG A 141 -10.60 -1.42 42.31
CA ARG A 141 -11.17 -1.13 43.64
C ARG A 141 -12.16 -2.20 44.10
N ASP A 142 -12.98 -2.71 43.18
CA ASP A 142 -13.94 -3.76 43.52
C ASP A 142 -13.24 -5.12 43.75
N LEU A 143 -12.20 -5.44 42.97
CA LEU A 143 -11.35 -6.62 43.21
C LEU A 143 -10.62 -6.55 44.56
N VAL A 144 -10.05 -5.40 44.91
CA VAL A 144 -9.32 -5.22 46.18
C VAL A 144 -10.24 -5.42 47.40
N LYS A 145 -11.54 -5.18 47.25
CA LYS A 145 -12.54 -5.42 48.30
C LYS A 145 -13.02 -6.87 48.38
N ASP A 146 -12.73 -7.70 47.37
CA ASP A 146 -13.13 -9.10 47.36
C ASP A 146 -12.31 -9.91 48.38
N THR A 147 -12.97 -10.35 49.45
CA THR A 147 -12.35 -11.13 50.53
C THR A 147 -12.03 -12.57 50.12
N ASN A 148 -12.50 -13.03 48.96
CA ASN A 148 -12.10 -14.33 48.41
C ASN A 148 -10.69 -14.30 47.82
N LEU A 149 -10.15 -13.11 47.54
CA LEU A 149 -8.76 -12.94 47.13
C LEU A 149 -7.85 -12.87 48.36
N SER A 150 -6.65 -13.44 48.24
CA SER A 150 -5.67 -13.40 49.33
C SER A 150 -5.27 -11.96 49.66
N LEU A 151 -4.93 -11.70 50.92
CA LEU A 151 -4.48 -10.37 51.36
C LEU A 151 -3.33 -9.83 50.50
N PHE A 152 -2.37 -10.70 50.15
CA PHE A 152 -1.24 -10.37 49.26
C PHE A 152 -1.68 -10.01 47.84
N LEU A 153 -2.65 -10.74 47.27
CA LEU A 153 -3.13 -10.45 45.92
C LEU A 153 -3.88 -9.11 45.86
N ARG A 154 -4.69 -8.82 46.88
CA ARG A 154 -5.37 -7.52 47.01
C ARG A 154 -4.36 -6.38 47.18
N TYR A 155 -3.30 -6.60 47.97
CA TYR A 155 -2.22 -5.62 48.08
C TYR A 155 -1.48 -5.41 46.75
N LYS A 156 -1.16 -6.49 46.03
CA LYS A 156 -0.57 -6.42 44.67
C LYS A 156 -1.45 -5.61 43.72
N LEU A 157 -2.77 -5.87 43.70
CA LEU A 157 -3.73 -5.10 42.91
C LEU A 157 -3.74 -3.61 43.30
N ALA A 158 -3.74 -3.30 44.60
CA ALA A 158 -3.71 -1.93 45.07
C ALA A 158 -2.40 -1.20 44.70
N CYS A 159 -1.26 -1.89 44.74
CA CYS A 159 0.02 -1.37 44.27
C CYS A 159 0.00 -1.08 42.77
N TYR A 160 -0.43 -2.06 41.97
CA TYR A 160 -0.49 -1.91 40.52
C TYR A 160 -1.43 -0.77 40.13
N TYR A 161 -2.66 -0.70 40.64
CA TYR A 161 -3.60 0.37 40.26
C TYR A 161 -3.47 1.66 41.08
N PHE A 162 -2.41 1.83 41.86
CA PHE A 162 -2.12 3.04 42.65
C PHE A 162 -3.30 3.46 43.56
N LEU A 163 -3.99 2.49 44.15
CA LEU A 163 -5.17 2.70 45.01
C LEU A 163 -4.75 3.09 46.43
N LEU A 164 -4.27 4.32 46.60
CA LEU A 164 -3.59 4.79 47.82
C LEU A 164 -4.34 4.52 49.13
N GLU A 165 -5.66 4.74 49.16
CA GLU A 165 -6.45 4.54 50.38
C GLU A 165 -6.57 3.05 50.74
N ASP A 166 -6.86 2.20 49.75
CA ASP A 166 -6.91 0.75 49.96
C ASP A 166 -5.50 0.20 50.31
N LEU A 167 -4.47 0.73 49.66
CA LEU A 167 -3.07 0.34 49.88
C LEU A 167 -2.62 0.61 51.31
N ARG A 168 -3.01 1.74 51.92
CA ARG A 168 -2.74 2.02 53.34
C ARG A 168 -3.43 1.03 54.27
N ILE A 169 -4.69 0.73 54.03
CA ILE A 169 -5.47 -0.22 54.84
C ILE A 169 -4.85 -1.61 54.74
N LEU A 170 -4.58 -2.07 53.52
CA LEU A 170 -3.97 -3.38 53.27
C LEU A 170 -2.57 -3.48 53.87
N TRP A 171 -1.76 -2.43 53.79
CA TRP A 171 -0.43 -2.36 54.40
C TRP A 171 -0.48 -2.54 55.92
N THR A 172 -1.42 -1.87 56.59
CA THR A 172 -1.58 -2.04 58.06
C THR A 172 -1.96 -3.48 58.43
N HIS A 173 -2.85 -4.12 57.67
CA HIS A 173 -3.20 -5.52 57.92
C HIS A 173 -2.03 -6.47 57.64
N LEU A 174 -1.31 -6.23 56.55
CA LEU A 174 -0.14 -7.03 56.16
C LEU A 174 0.98 -6.97 57.20
N HIS A 175 1.18 -5.83 57.84
CA HIS A 175 2.18 -5.69 58.90
C HIS A 175 1.95 -6.61 60.11
N HIS A 176 0.73 -7.09 60.29
CA HIS A 176 0.38 -8.02 61.36
C HIS A 176 0.51 -9.50 60.95
N GLU A 177 0.77 -9.80 59.68
CA GLU A 177 0.96 -11.16 59.19
C GLU A 177 2.35 -11.71 59.57
N VAL A 178 2.36 -12.91 60.13
CA VAL A 178 3.60 -13.63 60.44
C VAL A 178 4.30 -13.95 59.12
N ASN A 179 5.58 -13.60 59.00
CA ASN A 179 6.40 -13.76 57.79
C ASN A 179 6.07 -12.81 56.64
N PHE A 180 5.42 -11.67 56.90
CA PHE A 180 5.13 -10.63 55.90
C PHE A 180 6.34 -10.28 55.00
N LYS A 181 7.50 -9.98 55.60
CA LYS A 181 8.71 -9.58 54.87
C LYS A 181 9.27 -10.69 53.99
N GLU A 182 9.24 -11.93 54.48
CA GLU A 182 9.69 -13.10 53.72
C GLU A 182 8.73 -13.41 52.58
N THR A 183 7.43 -13.31 52.84
CA THR A 183 6.38 -13.52 51.85
C THR A 183 6.41 -12.46 50.76
N LEU A 184 6.64 -11.18 51.10
CA LEU A 184 6.86 -10.13 50.11
C LEU A 184 8.11 -10.39 49.24
N ARG A 185 9.24 -10.79 49.85
CA ARG A 185 10.46 -11.10 49.10
C ARG A 185 10.31 -12.30 48.17
N ASN A 186 9.56 -13.32 48.62
CA ASN A 186 9.37 -14.56 47.87
C ASN A 186 8.28 -14.46 46.80
N LEU A 187 7.29 -13.58 46.98
CA LEU A 187 6.19 -13.41 46.03
C LEU A 187 6.47 -12.39 44.92
N PHE A 188 7.42 -11.47 45.07
CA PHE A 188 7.46 -10.29 44.20
C PHE A 188 8.87 -9.90 43.70
N PRO A 189 9.27 -10.35 42.49
CA PRO A 189 10.11 -9.54 41.61
C PRO A 189 9.33 -8.34 40.99
N ASP A 190 8.03 -8.24 41.27
CA ASP A 190 7.15 -7.23 40.68
C ASP A 190 7.47 -5.83 41.19
N ARG A 191 7.91 -4.99 40.25
CA ARG A 191 8.58 -3.71 40.52
C ARG A 191 7.67 -2.70 41.23
N GLU A 192 6.38 -2.69 40.96
CA GLU A 192 5.39 -1.82 41.62
C GLU A 192 5.20 -2.14 43.09
N VAL A 193 5.22 -3.42 43.47
CA VAL A 193 5.11 -3.83 44.87
C VAL A 193 6.35 -3.37 45.62
N ILE A 194 7.53 -3.50 45.00
CA ILE A 194 8.81 -3.03 45.56
C ILE A 194 8.78 -1.50 45.72
N ILE A 195 8.42 -0.76 44.66
CA ILE A 195 8.34 0.71 44.66
C ILE A 195 7.43 1.23 45.78
N TRP A 196 6.23 0.65 45.93
CA TRP A 196 5.29 1.04 46.98
C TRP A 196 5.75 0.63 48.37
N THR A 197 6.26 -0.59 48.53
CA THR A 197 6.75 -1.11 49.81
C THR A 197 7.92 -0.26 50.32
N GLU A 198 8.91 0.04 49.48
CA GLU A 198 10.02 0.92 49.86
C GLU A 198 9.55 2.32 50.22
N TYR A 199 8.60 2.88 49.47
CA TYR A 199 8.06 4.21 49.76
C TYR A 199 7.37 4.25 51.12
N LEU A 200 6.53 3.25 51.42
CA LEU A 200 5.83 3.14 52.70
C LEU A 200 6.81 2.93 53.86
N GLU A 201 7.77 2.01 53.74
CA GLU A 201 8.80 1.76 54.76
C GLU A 201 9.65 3.02 55.02
N LYS A 202 10.14 3.69 53.97
CA LYS A 202 10.93 4.93 54.10
C LYS A 202 10.11 6.05 54.71
N LYS A 203 8.82 6.14 54.39
CA LYS A 203 7.91 7.15 54.93
C LYS A 203 7.63 6.93 56.41
N GLU A 204 7.47 5.69 56.86
CA GLU A 204 7.30 5.36 58.28
C GLU A 204 8.60 5.59 59.09
N ALA A 205 9.76 5.33 58.48
CA ALA A 205 11.06 5.54 59.12
C ALA A 205 11.44 7.02 59.31
N LEU A 206 10.90 7.92 58.48
CA LEU A 206 11.17 9.36 58.57
C LEU A 206 10.19 10.03 59.54
N SER A 207 10.68 10.44 60.72
CA SER A 207 9.87 11.21 61.68
C SER A 207 9.43 12.56 61.09
N VAL A 208 8.35 13.13 61.63
CA VAL A 208 7.72 14.41 61.21
C VAL A 208 8.71 15.58 61.15
N SER A 209 9.83 15.54 61.88
CA SER A 209 10.85 16.59 61.90
C SER A 209 11.76 16.65 60.65
N ALA A 210 11.68 15.67 59.73
CA ALA A 210 12.57 15.54 58.56
C ALA A 210 11.89 15.89 57.22
N ALA A 211 11.10 16.96 57.18
CA ALA A 211 10.27 17.34 56.02
C ALA A 211 11.05 17.44 54.69
N SER A 212 12.29 17.93 54.70
CA SER A 212 13.12 18.03 53.48
C SER A 212 13.54 16.67 52.92
N LYS A 213 13.86 15.70 53.79
CA LYS A 213 14.18 14.32 53.38
C LYS A 213 12.95 13.58 52.86
N LEU A 214 11.80 13.79 53.50
CA LEU A 214 10.53 13.22 53.06
C LEU A 214 10.13 13.71 51.66
N LYS A 215 10.39 15.00 51.36
CA LYS A 215 10.20 15.56 50.03
C LYS A 215 11.07 14.86 48.99
N LEU A 216 12.37 14.67 49.25
CA LEU A 216 13.28 13.96 48.35
C LEU A 216 12.87 12.50 48.09
N VAL A 217 12.44 11.78 49.14
CA VAL A 217 11.94 10.40 49.00
C VAL A 217 10.67 10.35 48.17
N THR A 218 9.72 11.25 48.45
CA THR A 218 8.47 11.35 47.67
C THR A 218 8.75 11.70 46.22
N ASP A 219 9.65 12.63 46.00
CA ASP A 219 10.06 13.09 44.67
C ASP A 219 10.71 11.97 43.84
N SER A 220 11.62 11.20 44.45
CA SER A 220 12.25 10.04 43.81
C SER A 220 11.24 8.93 43.52
N PHE A 221 10.33 8.66 44.46
CA PHE A 221 9.23 7.71 44.26
C PHE A 221 8.34 8.12 43.08
N LEU A 222 7.87 9.37 43.04
CA LEU A 222 6.95 9.85 41.99
C LEU A 222 7.57 9.74 40.60
N VAL A 223 8.85 10.09 40.46
CA VAL A 223 9.57 9.90 39.19
C VAL A 223 9.63 8.42 38.85
N THR A 224 10.10 7.57 39.76
CA THR A 224 10.28 6.12 39.51
C THR A 224 8.97 5.43 39.16
N ALA A 225 7.91 5.72 39.91
CA ALA A 225 6.57 5.20 39.71
C ALA A 225 5.94 5.70 38.40
N PHE A 226 6.19 6.96 38.02
CA PHE A 226 5.76 7.49 36.73
C PHE A 226 6.48 6.80 35.56
N LEU A 227 7.80 6.64 35.64
CA LEU A 227 8.58 5.96 34.60
C LEU A 227 8.19 4.49 34.48
N TYR A 228 7.91 3.83 35.60
CA TYR A 228 7.34 2.49 35.63
C TYR A 228 5.95 2.48 34.99
N GLY A 229 5.12 3.48 35.29
CA GLY A 229 3.78 3.61 34.73
C GLY A 229 3.81 3.73 33.22
N ILE A 230 4.75 4.48 32.64
CA ILE A 230 5.00 4.53 31.20
C ILE A 230 5.41 3.16 30.66
N GLU A 231 6.43 2.53 31.25
CA GLU A 231 6.96 1.23 30.81
C GLU A 231 5.93 0.09 30.84
N ASN A 232 4.89 0.19 31.67
CA ASN A 232 3.89 -0.84 31.90
C ASN A 232 2.46 -0.37 31.58
N GLU A 233 2.32 0.75 30.85
CA GLU A 233 1.04 1.30 30.39
C GLU A 233 0.02 1.56 31.51
N ASN A 234 0.53 1.81 32.71
CA ASN A 234 -0.29 1.94 33.91
C ASN A 234 -0.80 3.36 34.06
N VAL A 235 -1.95 3.61 33.43
CA VAL A 235 -2.63 4.91 33.40
C VAL A 235 -2.83 5.49 34.80
N GLU A 236 -3.21 4.67 35.77
CA GLU A 236 -3.49 5.15 37.13
C GLU A 236 -2.21 5.57 37.87
N ALA A 237 -1.10 4.86 37.66
CA ALA A 237 0.22 5.26 38.13
C ALA A 237 0.64 6.61 37.55
N ILE A 238 0.51 6.76 36.23
CA ILE A 238 0.86 7.98 35.51
C ILE A 238 0.01 9.14 36.02
N LYS A 239 -1.32 8.98 36.10
CA LYS A 239 -2.25 10.00 36.64
C LYS A 239 -1.89 10.43 38.05
N TYR A 240 -1.71 9.46 38.95
CA TYR A 240 -1.36 9.74 40.34
C TYR A 240 -0.04 10.51 40.43
N CYS A 241 0.99 10.03 39.75
CA CYS A 241 2.31 10.62 39.81
C CYS A 241 2.34 12.01 39.15
N TRP A 242 1.71 12.18 37.99
CA TRP A 242 1.63 13.46 37.27
C TRP A 242 0.92 14.54 38.08
N LYS A 243 -0.23 14.21 38.69
CA LYS A 243 -0.99 15.13 39.53
C LYS A 243 -0.22 15.59 40.77
N THR A 244 0.68 14.74 41.27
CA THR A 244 1.45 14.98 42.49
C THR A 244 2.79 15.67 42.20
N MET A 245 3.33 15.52 40.99
CA MET A 245 4.61 16.13 40.60
C MET A 245 4.49 17.64 40.34
N ASN A 246 5.58 18.35 40.62
CA ASN A 246 5.72 19.76 40.24
C ASN A 246 6.19 19.90 38.77
N LEU A 247 5.95 21.08 38.19
CA LEU A 247 6.24 21.39 36.78
C LEU A 247 7.70 21.09 36.39
N SER A 248 8.67 21.46 37.22
CA SER A 248 10.10 21.24 36.92
C SER A 248 10.44 19.76 36.72
N LYS A 249 9.81 18.85 37.48
CA LYS A 249 10.02 17.41 37.32
C LYS A 249 9.30 16.82 36.13
N LYS A 250 8.07 17.27 35.87
CA LYS A 250 7.33 16.91 34.65
C LYS A 250 8.18 17.21 33.42
N ILE A 251 8.78 18.40 33.36
CA ILE A 251 9.69 18.82 32.28
C ILE A 251 10.93 17.92 32.21
N LEU A 252 11.56 17.59 33.34
CA LEU A 252 12.75 16.74 33.37
C LEU A 252 12.47 15.33 32.84
N ILE A 253 11.41 14.68 33.33
CA ILE A 253 11.02 13.34 32.89
C ILE A 253 10.73 13.30 31.38
N TYR A 254 10.01 14.31 30.89
CA TYR A 254 9.66 14.37 29.48
C TYR A 254 10.91 14.47 28.60
N LYS A 255 11.91 15.28 29.01
CA LYS A 255 13.19 15.42 28.32
C LYS A 255 14.00 14.12 28.28
N ASP A 256 14.01 13.37 29.38
CA ASP A 256 14.94 12.23 29.53
C ASP A 256 14.40 10.93 28.94
N LYS A 257 13.08 10.71 28.92
CA LYS A 257 12.52 9.38 28.59
C LYS A 257 11.62 9.31 27.36
N ILE A 258 10.72 10.28 27.17
CA ILE A 258 9.80 10.27 26.03
C ILE A 258 10.56 10.50 24.71
N VAL A 259 11.72 11.13 24.78
CA VAL A 259 12.65 11.29 23.64
C VAL A 259 13.20 9.95 23.15
N ILE A 260 13.52 9.04 24.07
CA ILE A 260 14.10 7.73 23.75
C ILE A 260 13.03 6.81 23.14
N GLU A 261 11.85 6.74 23.75
CA GLU A 261 10.72 5.96 23.21
C GLU A 261 10.22 6.54 21.87
N ARG A 262 10.42 7.85 21.62
CA ARG A 262 10.12 8.48 20.33
C ARG A 262 11.08 8.08 19.22
N GLU A 263 12.38 7.94 19.51
CA GLU A 263 13.34 7.43 18.52
C GLU A 263 12.99 5.98 18.14
N GLU A 264 12.53 5.19 19.11
CA GLU A 264 12.01 3.84 18.85
C GLU A 264 10.67 3.87 18.08
N MET A 265 9.73 4.77 18.39
CA MET A 265 8.48 4.92 17.64
C MET A 265 8.70 5.40 16.19
N ALA A 266 9.61 6.35 15.97
CA ALA A 266 9.95 6.81 14.64
C ALA A 266 10.62 5.70 13.81
N TYR A 267 11.45 4.88 14.47
CA TYR A 267 12.05 3.69 13.87
C TYR A 267 11.01 2.61 13.54
N ILE A 268 10.06 2.36 14.44
CA ILE A 268 8.97 1.39 14.26
C ILE A 268 8.04 1.80 13.12
N SER A 269 7.61 3.07 13.08
CA SER A 269 6.82 3.66 11.99
C SER A 269 7.51 3.52 10.64
N TYR A 270 8.84 3.53 10.60
CA TYR A 270 9.64 3.31 9.39
C TYR A 270 9.78 1.82 9.04
N SER A 271 9.78 0.93 10.03
CA SER A 271 9.94 -0.52 9.86
C SER A 271 8.65 -1.25 9.52
N ASP A 272 7.49 -0.66 9.87
CA ASP A 272 6.19 -1.31 9.79
C ASP A 272 5.83 -1.66 8.34
N ASP A 273 6.20 -0.86 7.33
CA ASP A 273 5.91 -1.18 5.91
C ASP A 273 6.62 -2.44 5.40
N ASN A 274 7.81 -2.76 5.92
CA ASN A 274 8.51 -4.00 5.58
C ASN A 274 7.96 -5.20 6.37
N LEU A 275 7.52 -5.01 7.62
CA LEU A 275 6.82 -6.04 8.39
C LEU A 275 5.41 -6.30 7.83
N LEU A 276 4.70 -5.26 7.38
CA LEU A 276 3.39 -5.29 6.74
C LEU A 276 3.39 -6.21 5.52
N SER A 277 4.44 -6.18 4.70
CA SER A 277 4.60 -7.10 3.56
C SER A 277 4.71 -8.59 3.97
N LYS A 278 5.33 -8.87 5.12
CA LYS A 278 5.46 -10.23 5.71
C LYS A 278 4.17 -10.73 6.36
N TYR A 279 3.28 -9.82 6.76
CA TYR A 279 1.99 -10.13 7.38
C TYR A 279 0.79 -9.97 6.42
N ASN A 280 1.01 -9.58 5.16
CA ASN A 280 -0.06 -9.46 4.17
C ASN A 280 -0.77 -10.80 3.87
N ASP A 281 -0.12 -11.94 4.14
CA ASP A 281 -0.75 -13.26 4.03
C ASP A 281 -1.67 -13.60 5.22
N ALA A 282 -1.59 -12.87 6.32
CA ALA A 282 -2.51 -13.00 7.45
C ALA A 282 -3.69 -12.04 7.26
N ILE A 283 -4.70 -12.50 6.53
CA ILE A 283 -6.03 -11.88 6.36
C ILE A 283 -6.75 -11.85 7.72
N ILE A 284 -6.27 -11.05 8.65
CA ILE A 284 -6.94 -10.72 9.91
C ILE A 284 -7.14 -9.21 9.87
N PHE A 285 -8.25 -8.81 9.24
CA PHE A 285 -8.88 -7.48 9.21
C PHE A 285 -7.94 -6.27 9.17
N PRO A 286 -7.96 -5.44 8.10
CA PRO A 286 -7.36 -4.09 8.10
C PRO A 286 -7.76 -3.27 9.33
N THR A 287 -9.02 -3.35 9.73
CA THR A 287 -9.59 -2.70 10.93
C THR A 287 -8.93 -3.13 12.24
N TYR A 288 -8.57 -4.42 12.36
CA TYR A 288 -7.83 -4.90 13.54
C TYR A 288 -6.34 -4.71 13.40
N ARG A 289 -5.78 -4.58 12.19
CA ARG A 289 -4.37 -4.27 11.97
C ARG A 289 -3.95 -2.97 12.64
N HIS A 290 -4.79 -1.93 12.54
CA HIS A 290 -4.58 -0.65 13.22
C HIS A 290 -4.86 -0.71 14.74
N LEU A 291 -5.79 -1.56 15.16
CA LEU A 291 -6.14 -1.78 16.57
C LEU A 291 -5.35 -2.91 17.26
N LEU A 292 -4.44 -3.60 16.57
CA LEU A 292 -3.62 -4.70 17.09
C LEU A 292 -2.14 -4.51 16.74
N SER A 293 -1.77 -3.44 16.02
CA SER A 293 -0.39 -2.99 16.07
C SER A 293 -0.12 -2.66 17.52
N ARG A 294 0.51 -3.63 18.22
CA ARG A 294 0.83 -3.58 19.65
C ARG A 294 1.32 -2.19 20.03
N ASN A 295 2.20 -1.65 19.20
CA ASN A 295 2.83 -0.35 19.39
C ASN A 295 1.84 0.82 19.48
N LEU A 296 0.77 0.94 18.68
CA LEU A 296 -0.12 2.12 18.82
C LEU A 296 -0.98 2.08 20.09
N GLN A 297 -1.36 0.88 20.53
CA GLN A 297 -2.17 0.73 21.74
C GLN A 297 -1.40 0.90 23.03
N GLU A 298 -0.13 0.51 23.03
CA GLU A 298 0.77 0.70 24.16
C GLU A 298 0.88 2.21 24.52
N TYR A 299 0.70 3.10 23.55
CA TYR A 299 0.74 4.55 23.77
C TYR A 299 -0.63 5.22 23.94
N ASP A 300 -1.74 4.58 23.56
CA ASP A 300 -3.10 5.15 23.65
C ASP A 300 -3.42 5.67 25.06
N ASN A 301 -3.05 4.87 26.06
CA ASN A 301 -3.24 5.14 27.47
C ASN A 301 -2.39 6.33 27.97
N ILE A 302 -1.16 6.43 27.49
CA ILE A 302 -0.21 7.48 27.85
C ILE A 302 -0.61 8.80 27.19
N LEU A 303 -1.01 8.74 25.91
CA LEU A 303 -1.48 9.89 25.14
C LEU A 303 -2.81 10.41 25.66
N GLU A 304 -3.74 9.56 26.11
CA GLU A 304 -4.96 10.01 26.79
C GLU A 304 -4.63 10.79 28.08
N VAL A 305 -3.67 10.29 28.87
CA VAL A 305 -3.22 11.02 30.07
C VAL A 305 -2.58 12.35 29.69
N PHE A 306 -1.82 12.41 28.61
CA PHE A 306 -1.24 13.67 28.17
C PHE A 306 -2.28 14.66 27.62
N ALA A 307 -3.24 14.19 26.84
CA ALA A 307 -4.31 15.03 26.29
C ALA A 307 -5.21 15.63 27.37
N LEU A 308 -5.62 14.80 28.34
CA LEU A 308 -6.65 15.19 29.31
C LEU A 308 -6.09 15.96 30.51
N TRP A 309 -4.77 15.93 30.75
CA TRP A 309 -4.19 16.38 32.03
C TRP A 309 -3.04 17.37 31.88
N ILE A 310 -2.53 17.57 30.67
CA ILE A 310 -1.57 18.63 30.40
C ILE A 310 -2.37 19.88 30.03
N ASN A 311 -2.16 20.99 30.75
CA ASN A 311 -2.75 22.26 30.34
C ASN A 311 -2.09 22.77 29.05
N GLU A 312 -2.73 23.71 28.35
CA GLU A 312 -2.26 24.20 27.05
C GLU A 312 -0.79 24.67 27.09
N ASP A 313 -0.36 25.35 28.16
CA ASP A 313 1.01 25.83 28.33
C ASP A 313 2.02 24.68 28.48
N GLU A 314 1.73 23.71 29.35
CA GLU A 314 2.55 22.50 29.52
C GLU A 314 2.61 21.73 28.19
N MET A 315 1.49 21.64 27.46
CA MET A 315 1.42 20.89 26.20
C MET A 315 2.24 21.56 25.11
N ASN A 316 2.15 22.88 25.00
CA ASN A 316 2.97 23.66 24.10
C ASN A 316 4.46 23.44 24.37
N VAL A 317 4.91 23.54 25.63
CA VAL A 317 6.33 23.33 25.98
C VAL A 317 6.79 21.92 25.63
N LEU A 318 6.02 20.90 26.02
CA LEU A 318 6.40 19.50 25.83
C LEU A 318 6.40 19.10 24.36
N MET A 319 5.45 19.61 23.58
CA MET A 319 5.28 19.21 22.19
C MET A 319 6.16 20.04 21.23
N LEU A 320 6.45 21.32 21.54
CA LEU A 320 7.32 22.19 20.74
C LEU A 320 8.73 21.60 20.61
N HIS A 321 9.25 21.05 21.70
CA HIS A 321 10.59 20.48 21.70
C HIS A 321 10.70 19.18 20.90
N HIS A 322 9.59 18.50 20.63
CA HIS A 322 9.64 17.10 20.20
C HIS A 322 8.69 16.74 19.05
N LYS A 323 8.14 17.69 18.28
CA LYS A 323 7.32 17.44 17.05
C LYS A 323 6.39 16.20 17.14
N ALA A 324 5.77 15.96 18.31
CA ALA A 324 4.99 14.74 18.57
C ALA A 324 3.52 14.92 18.20
N TYR A 325 3.16 16.10 17.66
CA TYR A 325 1.81 16.50 17.29
C TYR A 325 1.15 15.51 16.34
N PHE A 326 1.90 15.07 15.32
CA PHE A 326 1.44 14.11 14.34
C PHE A 326 0.96 12.81 14.97
N ILE A 327 1.80 12.19 15.81
CA ILE A 327 1.52 10.89 16.42
C ILE A 327 0.30 11.01 17.33
N MET A 328 0.24 12.07 18.15
CA MET A 328 -0.87 12.24 19.08
C MET A 328 -2.20 12.47 18.35
N LEU A 329 -2.22 13.38 17.38
CA LEU A 329 -3.41 13.61 16.56
C LEU A 329 -3.83 12.35 15.80
N LYS A 330 -2.88 11.58 15.27
CA LYS A 330 -3.17 10.31 14.60
C LYS A 330 -3.81 9.29 15.56
N CYS A 331 -3.37 9.23 16.81
CA CYS A 331 -4.01 8.36 17.81
C CYS A 331 -5.43 8.84 18.13
N PHE A 332 -5.65 10.16 18.18
CA PHE A 332 -7.00 10.70 18.37
C PHE A 332 -7.92 10.49 17.17
N LEU A 333 -7.45 10.10 15.98
CA LEU A 333 -8.35 9.69 14.90
C LEU A 333 -9.10 8.38 15.20
N LEU A 334 -8.60 7.60 16.16
CA LEU A 334 -9.18 6.31 16.53
C LEU A 334 -10.16 6.45 17.70
N TRP A 335 -11.13 5.55 17.72
CA TRP A 335 -12.01 5.40 18.87
C TRP A 335 -11.22 4.81 20.05
N PRO A 336 -11.41 5.30 21.29
CA PRO A 336 -12.48 6.20 21.75
C PRO A 336 -12.13 7.68 21.81
N TYR A 337 -10.99 8.11 21.25
CA TYR A 337 -10.43 9.44 21.49
C TYR A 337 -10.77 10.50 20.44
N GLN A 338 -11.54 10.14 19.40
CA GLN A 338 -11.95 11.05 18.33
C GLN A 338 -12.52 12.39 18.78
N TYR A 339 -13.21 12.42 19.92
CA TYR A 339 -13.74 13.67 20.46
C TYR A 339 -12.66 14.69 20.85
N LEU A 340 -11.43 14.25 21.15
CA LEU A 340 -10.28 15.11 21.46
C LEU A 340 -9.59 15.65 20.21
N PHE A 341 -9.81 15.03 19.05
CA PHE A 341 -9.00 15.30 17.86
C PHE A 341 -9.05 16.77 17.44
N MET A 342 -10.24 17.36 17.28
CA MET A 342 -10.36 18.76 16.81
C MET A 342 -9.85 19.77 17.83
N GLU A 343 -10.26 19.61 19.09
CA GLU A 343 -9.81 20.48 20.19
C GLU A 343 -8.28 20.49 20.28
N THR A 344 -7.66 19.32 20.19
CA THR A 344 -6.21 19.19 20.21
C THR A 344 -5.56 19.73 18.93
N ALA A 345 -6.17 19.49 17.76
CA ALA A 345 -5.66 19.96 16.48
C ALA A 345 -5.59 21.49 16.41
N GLU A 346 -6.61 22.18 16.91
CA GLU A 346 -6.66 23.64 16.94
C GLU A 346 -5.48 24.24 17.72
N VAL A 347 -5.17 23.65 18.87
CA VAL A 347 -4.00 24.03 19.68
C VAL A 347 -2.70 23.80 18.90
N PHE A 348 -2.65 22.75 18.08
CA PHE A 348 -1.43 22.30 17.41
C PHE A 348 -1.15 22.89 16.05
N PHE A 349 -2.11 23.52 15.39
CA PHE A 349 -1.88 24.06 14.04
C PHE A 349 -0.69 25.02 13.94
N LYS A 350 -0.40 25.80 15.00
CA LYS A 350 0.76 26.71 15.01
C LYS A 350 2.11 25.98 14.92
N ASN A 351 2.14 24.71 15.33
CA ASN A 351 3.36 23.92 15.47
C ASN A 351 3.40 22.69 14.56
N LEU A 352 2.28 22.40 13.89
CA LEU A 352 2.15 21.29 12.96
C LEU A 352 2.91 21.61 11.68
N SER A 353 3.81 20.73 11.25
CA SER A 353 4.46 20.91 9.96
C SER A 353 3.48 20.58 8.83
N GLY A 354 3.68 21.15 7.65
CA GLY A 354 2.86 20.81 6.50
C GLY A 354 2.93 19.33 6.10
N ASP A 355 4.07 18.67 6.36
CA ASP A 355 4.23 17.23 6.12
C ASP A 355 3.40 16.40 7.12
N ASP A 356 3.38 16.80 8.39
CA ASP A 356 2.56 16.17 9.43
C ASP A 356 1.07 16.37 9.15
N PHE A 357 0.68 17.59 8.76
CA PHE A 357 -0.69 17.91 8.37
C PHE A 357 -1.15 17.06 7.19
N TYR A 358 -0.33 16.96 6.14
CA TYR A 358 -0.59 16.06 5.01
C TYR A 358 -0.73 14.60 5.47
N GLY A 359 0.16 14.12 6.33
CA GLY A 359 0.10 12.76 6.87
C GLY A 359 -1.19 12.49 7.65
N LEU A 360 -1.72 13.49 8.36
CA LEU A 360 -2.99 13.37 9.09
C LEU A 360 -4.18 13.29 8.13
N LEU A 361 -4.22 14.15 7.10
CA LEU A 361 -5.25 14.06 6.07
C LEU A 361 -5.24 12.70 5.38
N HIS A 362 -4.06 12.20 5.02
CA HIS A 362 -3.92 10.87 4.45
C HIS A 362 -4.42 9.78 5.40
N SER A 363 -4.09 9.88 6.69
CA SER A 363 -4.58 8.94 7.72
C SER A 363 -6.11 9.00 7.87
N ILE A 364 -6.74 10.17 7.72
CA ILE A 364 -8.20 10.28 7.70
C ILE A 364 -8.77 9.58 6.46
N VAL A 365 -8.16 9.76 5.28
CA VAL A 365 -8.61 9.10 4.05
C VAL A 365 -8.43 7.57 4.11
N ASP A 366 -7.33 7.08 4.69
CA ASP A 366 -7.16 5.66 5.01
C ASP A 366 -8.34 5.12 5.85
N LEU A 367 -8.78 5.89 6.85
CA LEU A 367 -9.89 5.51 7.72
C LEU A 367 -11.25 5.60 7.01
N ILE A 368 -11.41 6.46 6.01
CA ILE A 368 -12.60 6.51 5.13
C ILE A 368 -12.67 5.23 4.29
N GLU A 369 -11.54 4.77 3.77
CA GLU A 369 -11.45 3.58 2.92
C GLU A 369 -11.63 2.26 3.70
N ASP A 370 -11.30 2.24 4.99
CA ASP A 370 -11.47 1.05 5.83
C ASP A 370 -12.96 0.61 5.84
N PRO A 371 -13.30 -0.60 5.35
CA PRO A 371 -14.69 -1.02 5.17
C PRO A 371 -15.43 -1.20 6.50
N THR A 372 -14.70 -1.31 7.62
CA THR A 372 -15.32 -1.27 8.93
C THR A 372 -15.36 0.17 9.41
N LEU A 373 -14.20 0.81 9.67
CA LEU A 373 -14.09 2.12 10.33
C LEU A 373 -14.75 3.25 9.53
N GLY A 374 -14.64 3.24 8.21
CA GLY A 374 -15.21 4.25 7.33
C GLY A 374 -16.74 4.33 7.37
N GLN A 375 -17.42 3.23 7.74
CA GLN A 375 -18.87 3.19 7.95
C GLN A 375 -19.27 3.56 9.39
N THR A 376 -18.34 3.44 10.33
CA THR A 376 -18.58 3.59 11.76
C THR A 376 -18.59 5.05 12.22
N TRP A 377 -17.72 5.85 11.61
CA TRP A 377 -17.45 7.22 11.99
C TRP A 377 -17.61 8.12 10.77
N GLU A 378 -17.94 9.38 11.06
CA GLU A 378 -18.13 10.41 10.05
C GLU A 378 -16.77 10.98 9.64
N TYR A 379 -15.84 10.11 9.21
CA TYR A 379 -14.48 10.52 8.80
C TYR A 379 -14.50 11.48 7.61
N ARG A 380 -15.52 11.39 6.75
CA ARG A 380 -15.76 12.35 5.66
C ARG A 380 -16.06 13.76 6.20
N SER A 381 -16.92 13.84 7.21
CA SER A 381 -17.21 15.11 7.89
C SER A 381 -16.01 15.61 8.68
N LEU A 382 -15.25 14.70 9.32
CA LEU A 382 -14.01 15.04 10.00
C LEU A 382 -12.97 15.61 9.03
N LEU A 383 -12.77 14.99 7.88
CA LEU A 383 -11.86 15.48 6.85
C LEU A 383 -12.21 16.91 6.45
N LYS A 384 -13.51 17.15 6.18
CA LYS A 384 -14.04 18.47 5.86
C LYS A 384 -13.75 19.48 6.95
N GLU A 385 -14.14 19.17 8.18
CA GLU A 385 -14.04 20.10 9.31
C GLU A 385 -12.56 20.39 9.61
N PHE A 386 -11.71 19.36 9.66
CA PHE A 386 -10.27 19.50 9.88
C PHE A 386 -9.59 20.35 8.81
N TRP A 387 -9.98 20.19 7.54
CA TRP A 387 -9.52 21.06 6.47
C TRP A 387 -9.95 22.52 6.68
N VAL A 388 -11.25 22.78 6.88
CA VAL A 388 -11.80 24.14 7.02
C VAL A 388 -11.21 24.92 8.20
N ILE A 389 -11.01 24.26 9.35
CA ILE A 389 -10.46 24.95 10.54
C ILE A 389 -8.95 25.14 10.48
N SER A 390 -8.25 24.41 9.58
CA SER A 390 -6.80 24.46 9.53
C SER A 390 -6.31 25.77 8.89
N PRO A 391 -5.19 26.34 9.37
CA PRO A 391 -4.66 27.57 8.80
C PRO A 391 -4.22 27.43 7.32
N PRO A 392 -4.44 28.46 6.48
CA PRO A 392 -4.10 28.43 5.05
C PRO A 392 -2.65 28.08 4.72
N HIS A 393 -1.71 28.39 5.61
CA HIS A 393 -0.29 28.07 5.39
C HIS A 393 -0.02 26.55 5.38
N LEU A 394 -0.87 25.73 6.00
CA LEU A 394 -0.76 24.27 5.96
C LEU A 394 -1.30 23.69 4.64
N HIS A 395 -2.33 24.31 4.06
CA HIS A 395 -2.92 23.88 2.78
C HIS A 395 -1.91 23.89 1.64
N ILE A 396 -1.03 24.91 1.60
CA ILE A 396 0.04 25.03 0.61
C ILE A 396 0.89 23.77 0.55
N HIS A 397 1.15 23.09 1.68
CA HIS A 397 1.97 21.88 1.68
C HIS A 397 1.26 20.64 1.14
N VAL A 398 -0.06 20.63 1.18
CA VAL A 398 -0.88 19.56 0.59
C VAL A 398 -0.95 19.71 -0.92
N ILE A 399 -0.82 20.94 -1.43
CA ILE A 399 -1.07 21.24 -2.84
C ILE A 399 0.26 21.44 -3.62
N ASP A 400 1.26 22.16 -3.09
CA ASP A 400 2.50 22.60 -3.79
C ASP A 400 3.74 21.68 -3.60
N ARG A 401 3.60 20.46 -3.06
CA ARG A 401 4.80 19.68 -2.61
C ARG A 401 5.74 19.21 -3.74
N GLU A 402 5.36 19.29 -5.03
CA GLU A 402 6.24 18.88 -6.14
C GLU A 402 7.47 19.78 -6.30
N SER A 403 7.40 21.05 -5.86
CA SER A 403 8.53 21.98 -5.90
C SER A 403 9.72 21.54 -5.02
N ARG A 404 9.52 20.65 -4.04
CA ARG A 404 10.54 20.24 -3.06
C ARG A 404 11.17 18.87 -3.32
N CYS A 405 10.47 17.94 -3.96
CA CYS A 405 10.98 16.57 -4.12
C CYS A 405 12.03 16.41 -5.24
N PHE A 406 12.02 17.31 -6.23
CA PHE A 406 12.90 17.26 -7.42
C PHE A 406 14.20 18.05 -7.29
N ARG A 407 14.38 18.88 -6.25
CA ARG A 407 15.55 19.78 -6.14
C ARG A 407 16.75 19.24 -5.35
N SER A 408 16.71 18.01 -4.83
CA SER A 408 17.93 17.39 -4.27
C SER A 408 18.79 16.86 -5.42
N ASN A 409 19.59 17.74 -6.03
CA ASN A 409 20.65 17.39 -7.00
C ASN A 409 21.86 16.68 -6.34
N ASP A 410 21.75 16.26 -5.09
CA ASP A 410 22.76 15.42 -4.46
C ASP A 410 22.74 14.05 -5.14
N ALA A 411 23.63 13.87 -6.11
CA ALA A 411 23.93 12.65 -6.84
C ALA A 411 24.49 11.51 -5.95
N VAL A 412 24.25 11.57 -4.64
CA VAL A 412 24.44 10.43 -3.76
C VAL A 412 23.27 9.49 -4.01
N LYS A 413 23.54 8.42 -4.78
CA LYS A 413 22.65 7.27 -4.94
C LYS A 413 21.90 7.00 -3.62
N PRO A 414 20.57 7.16 -3.56
CA PRO A 414 19.81 6.84 -2.38
C PRO A 414 19.68 5.31 -2.32
N LEU A 415 20.72 4.66 -1.81
CA LEU A 415 20.70 3.22 -1.59
C LEU A 415 19.79 2.81 -0.41
N PHE A 416 19.14 3.76 0.31
CA PHE A 416 18.30 3.44 1.47
C PHE A 416 17.01 4.27 1.67
N THR A 417 16.55 5.07 0.70
CA THR A 417 15.24 5.79 0.80
C THR A 417 14.32 5.56 -0.39
N SER A 418 14.47 4.44 -1.10
CA SER A 418 13.77 4.14 -2.36
C SER A 418 12.27 3.82 -2.24
N ARG A 419 11.62 4.01 -1.09
CA ARG A 419 10.17 3.78 -0.97
C ARG A 419 9.49 4.90 -0.21
N TYR A 420 8.67 5.65 -0.94
CA TYR A 420 7.70 6.65 -0.49
C TYR A 420 8.25 8.02 -0.04
N LYS A 421 8.85 8.76 -0.98
CA LYS A 421 8.54 10.20 -1.04
C LYS A 421 7.03 10.30 -1.36
N LEU A 422 6.19 10.34 -0.33
CA LEU A 422 4.74 10.53 -0.47
C LEU A 422 4.51 11.85 -1.21
N ARG A 423 4.21 11.76 -2.51
CA ARG A 423 3.82 12.93 -3.29
C ARG A 423 2.44 13.42 -2.83
N PRO A 424 2.19 14.73 -2.77
CA PRO A 424 0.89 15.31 -2.43
C PRO A 424 -0.24 14.79 -3.33
N VAL A 425 0.15 14.42 -4.55
CA VAL A 425 -0.60 13.65 -5.56
C VAL A 425 -1.40 12.50 -4.96
N PHE A 426 -0.87 11.81 -3.94
CA PHE A 426 -1.54 10.66 -3.36
C PHE A 426 -2.82 11.01 -2.61
N LEU A 427 -2.97 12.21 -2.03
CA LEU A 427 -4.20 12.52 -1.29
C LEU A 427 -5.40 12.74 -2.23
N ILE A 428 -5.23 13.58 -3.25
CA ILE A 428 -6.27 13.86 -4.25
C ILE A 428 -6.62 12.57 -5.00
N GLN A 429 -5.60 11.85 -5.50
CA GLN A 429 -5.79 10.57 -6.18
C GLN A 429 -6.53 9.58 -5.28
N LYS A 430 -6.11 9.42 -4.03
CA LYS A 430 -6.75 8.49 -3.11
C LYS A 430 -8.18 8.85 -2.76
N LEU A 431 -8.49 10.15 -2.61
CA LEU A 431 -9.87 10.60 -2.42
C LEU A 431 -10.75 10.25 -3.62
N ILE A 432 -10.25 10.47 -4.83
CA ILE A 432 -10.95 10.16 -6.09
C ILE A 432 -11.21 8.65 -6.22
N PHE A 433 -10.21 7.83 -5.89
CA PHE A 433 -10.28 6.37 -6.03
C PHE A 433 -10.71 5.64 -4.75
N LEU A 434 -11.44 6.31 -3.86
CA LEU A 434 -12.09 5.63 -2.74
C LEU A 434 -13.07 4.58 -3.26
N ASN A 435 -12.93 3.33 -2.79
CA ASN A 435 -13.85 2.23 -3.11
C ASN A 435 -15.33 2.52 -2.79
N THR A 436 -15.58 3.52 -1.94
CA THR A 436 -16.92 3.97 -1.55
C THR A 436 -17.09 5.46 -1.81
N PHE A 437 -16.67 5.96 -2.97
CA PHE A 437 -16.82 7.38 -3.32
C PHE A 437 -18.29 7.84 -3.21
N THR A 438 -18.52 8.92 -2.46
CA THR A 438 -19.84 9.49 -2.17
C THR A 438 -19.90 10.97 -2.51
N ASN A 439 -21.09 11.57 -2.45
CA ASN A 439 -21.25 13.02 -2.61
C ASN A 439 -20.45 13.83 -1.59
N ASP A 440 -20.23 13.31 -0.38
CA ASP A 440 -19.40 13.99 0.63
C ASP A 440 -17.91 13.99 0.22
N ASP A 441 -17.44 12.95 -0.46
CA ASP A 441 -16.08 12.87 -0.99
C ASP A 441 -15.91 13.86 -2.15
N GLU A 442 -16.91 13.99 -3.01
CA GLU A 442 -16.97 15.02 -4.06
C GLU A 442 -16.89 16.44 -3.47
N LEU A 443 -17.64 16.72 -2.40
CA LEU A 443 -17.62 18.00 -1.71
C LEU A 443 -16.25 18.27 -1.04
N ASN A 444 -15.65 17.26 -0.42
CA ASN A 444 -14.32 17.37 0.16
C ASN A 444 -13.25 17.65 -0.90
N LEU A 445 -13.33 16.97 -2.04
CA LEU A 445 -12.42 17.18 -3.16
C LEU A 445 -12.57 18.59 -3.75
N LYS A 446 -13.81 19.04 -3.99
CA LYS A 446 -14.10 20.42 -4.43
C LYS A 446 -13.52 21.44 -3.47
N LEU A 447 -13.77 21.28 -2.18
CA LEU A 447 -13.26 22.18 -1.14
C LEU A 447 -11.73 22.30 -1.20
N ILE A 448 -11.02 21.18 -1.27
CA ILE A 448 -9.55 21.15 -1.33
C ILE A 448 -9.03 21.83 -2.61
N LEU A 449 -9.64 21.54 -3.76
CA LEU A 449 -9.20 22.08 -5.05
C LEU A 449 -9.61 23.54 -5.27
N GLU A 450 -10.73 24.00 -4.70
CA GLU A 450 -11.18 25.38 -4.79
C GLU A 450 -10.23 26.35 -4.06
N GLU A 451 -9.63 25.91 -2.95
CA GLU A 451 -8.64 26.68 -2.19
C GLU A 451 -7.23 26.67 -2.82
N ALA A 452 -6.98 25.81 -3.81
CA ALA A 452 -5.71 25.77 -4.53
C ALA A 452 -5.48 27.07 -5.33
N THR A 453 -4.24 27.58 -5.32
CA THR A 453 -3.89 28.75 -6.13
C THR A 453 -3.93 28.42 -7.62
N LEU A 454 -3.96 29.43 -8.50
CA LEU A 454 -3.87 29.20 -9.94
C LEU A 454 -2.57 28.46 -10.33
N HIS A 455 -1.46 28.75 -9.64
CA HIS A 455 -0.19 28.06 -9.86
C HIS A 455 -0.30 26.58 -9.52
N ASP A 456 -0.90 26.29 -8.36
CA ASP A 456 -1.14 24.92 -7.89
C ASP A 456 -2.02 24.12 -8.85
N LYS A 457 -3.14 24.69 -9.30
CA LYS A 457 -4.06 24.04 -10.24
C LYS A 457 -3.35 23.70 -11.55
N ASN A 458 -2.54 24.61 -12.07
CA ASN A 458 -1.73 24.37 -13.26
C ASN A 458 -0.69 23.26 -13.02
N ASN A 459 -0.06 23.20 -11.85
CA ASN A 459 0.87 22.12 -11.51
C ASN A 459 0.14 20.76 -11.47
N ILE A 460 -1.01 20.68 -10.80
CA ILE A 460 -1.83 19.45 -10.77
C ILE A 460 -2.24 19.07 -12.21
N LEU A 461 -2.68 20.03 -13.01
CA LEU A 461 -3.07 19.80 -14.41
C LEU A 461 -1.91 19.23 -15.24
N HIS A 462 -0.71 19.79 -15.10
CA HIS A 462 0.45 19.37 -15.89
C HIS A 462 1.05 18.03 -15.45
N PHE A 463 1.06 17.71 -14.15
CA PHE A 463 1.79 16.56 -13.63
C PHE A 463 0.91 15.37 -13.23
N GLN A 464 -0.38 15.58 -12.98
CA GLN A 464 -1.23 14.57 -12.31
C GLN A 464 -2.56 14.34 -13.01
N ALA A 465 -3.13 15.38 -13.61
CA ALA A 465 -4.47 15.28 -14.17
C ALA A 465 -4.56 14.24 -15.28
N ASN A 466 -3.47 14.01 -16.03
CA ASN A 466 -3.41 12.94 -17.02
C ASN A 466 -3.65 11.57 -16.38
N ASP A 467 -2.88 11.21 -15.35
CA ASP A 467 -2.99 9.90 -14.69
C ASP A 467 -4.35 9.71 -14.02
N ILE A 468 -4.84 10.74 -13.32
CA ILE A 468 -6.14 10.71 -12.63
C ILE A 468 -7.29 10.59 -13.63
N CYS A 469 -7.32 11.44 -14.67
CA CYS A 469 -8.40 11.39 -15.68
C CYS A 469 -8.33 10.10 -16.48
N PHE A 470 -7.12 9.64 -16.81
CA PHE A 470 -6.92 8.36 -17.47
C PHE A 470 -7.52 7.20 -16.67
N GLU A 471 -7.24 7.13 -15.37
CA GLU A 471 -7.75 6.07 -14.52
C GLU A 471 -9.28 6.16 -14.38
N LEU A 472 -9.83 7.36 -14.13
CA LEU A 472 -11.29 7.60 -14.06
C LEU A 472 -12.03 7.20 -15.34
N ILE A 473 -11.51 7.62 -16.50
CA ILE A 473 -12.11 7.33 -17.79
C ILE A 473 -11.98 5.84 -18.13
N SER A 474 -10.89 5.19 -17.72
CA SER A 474 -10.77 3.73 -17.88
C SER A 474 -11.88 2.99 -17.12
N PHE A 475 -12.39 3.56 -16.02
CA PHE A 475 -13.52 3.04 -15.26
C PHE A 475 -14.89 3.56 -15.75
N GLY A 476 -14.92 4.41 -16.79
CA GLY A 476 -16.15 5.00 -17.34
C GLY A 476 -16.75 6.14 -16.51
N ASP A 477 -16.02 6.70 -15.52
CA ASP A 477 -16.53 7.79 -14.68
C ASP A 477 -16.18 9.17 -15.24
N PHE A 478 -16.77 9.48 -16.41
CA PHE A 478 -16.61 10.77 -17.09
C PHE A 478 -17.12 11.95 -16.26
N ARG A 479 -18.16 11.72 -15.45
CA ARG A 479 -18.74 12.75 -14.57
C ARG A 479 -17.72 13.20 -13.52
N LEU A 480 -17.04 12.25 -12.88
CA LEU A 480 -16.02 12.56 -11.88
C LEU A 480 -14.79 13.20 -12.53
N ALA A 481 -14.42 12.77 -13.75
CA ALA A 481 -13.34 13.38 -14.52
C ALA A 481 -13.65 14.85 -14.88
N ASP A 482 -14.88 15.16 -15.33
CA ASP A 482 -15.31 16.54 -15.59
C ASP A 482 -15.26 17.38 -14.33
N MET A 483 -15.86 16.89 -13.24
CA MET A 483 -15.88 17.61 -11.97
C MET A 483 -14.45 17.94 -11.49
N PHE A 484 -13.55 16.97 -11.57
CA PHE A 484 -12.15 17.16 -11.21
C PHE A 484 -11.48 18.23 -12.09
N LEU A 485 -11.68 18.20 -13.41
CA LEU A 485 -11.10 19.17 -14.34
C LEU A 485 -11.72 20.57 -14.22
N GLU A 486 -13.02 20.66 -13.94
CA GLU A 486 -13.72 21.91 -13.63
C GLU A 486 -13.14 22.58 -12.38
N CYS A 487 -12.74 21.79 -11.38
CA CYS A 487 -12.07 22.33 -10.19
C CYS A 487 -10.67 22.90 -10.49
N LEU A 488 -9.99 22.38 -11.52
CA LEU A 488 -8.63 22.79 -11.90
C LEU A 488 -8.59 23.93 -12.92
N THR A 489 -9.58 24.05 -13.80
CA THR A 489 -9.50 24.95 -14.96
C THR A 489 -10.46 26.14 -14.84
N LEU A 490 -9.98 27.33 -15.23
CA LEU A 490 -10.78 28.57 -15.20
C LEU A 490 -11.30 29.01 -16.57
N ASN A 491 -10.80 28.42 -17.68
CA ASN A 491 -11.26 28.73 -19.02
C ASN A 491 -11.61 27.45 -19.79
N GLY A 492 -12.61 27.53 -20.68
CA GLY A 492 -13.03 26.37 -21.48
C GLY A 492 -11.99 25.93 -22.52
N GLU A 493 -11.09 26.84 -22.95
CA GLU A 493 -10.10 26.57 -24.00
C GLU A 493 -8.92 25.72 -23.51
N THR A 494 -8.39 25.99 -22.32
CA THR A 494 -7.35 25.15 -21.70
C THR A 494 -7.92 23.78 -21.37
N LEU A 495 -9.16 23.70 -20.87
CA LEU A 495 -9.84 22.43 -20.65
C LEU A 495 -9.97 21.62 -21.96
N LYS A 496 -10.42 22.25 -23.04
CA LYS A 496 -10.51 21.61 -24.37
C LYS A 496 -9.15 21.10 -24.85
N THR A 497 -8.11 21.94 -24.76
CA THR A 497 -6.74 21.57 -25.15
C THR A 497 -6.24 20.38 -24.32
N PHE A 498 -6.49 20.39 -23.02
CA PHE A 498 -6.12 19.30 -22.12
C PHE A 498 -6.85 18.00 -22.50
N LYS A 499 -8.18 18.04 -22.67
CA LYS A 499 -8.99 16.88 -23.08
C LYS A 499 -8.50 16.29 -24.41
N LEU A 500 -8.15 17.14 -25.38
CA LEU A 500 -7.57 16.70 -26.66
C LEU A 500 -6.21 16.02 -26.47
N SER A 501 -5.33 16.58 -25.62
CA SER A 501 -4.03 15.95 -25.32
C SER A 501 -4.18 14.59 -24.62
N LEU A 502 -5.22 14.44 -23.80
CA LEU A 502 -5.54 13.20 -23.11
C LEU A 502 -6.08 12.14 -24.08
N ALA A 503 -6.74 12.56 -25.16
CA ALA A 503 -7.36 11.66 -26.13
C ALA A 503 -6.41 10.67 -26.77
N LEU A 504 -5.21 11.10 -27.14
CA LEU A 504 -4.21 10.20 -27.70
C LEU A 504 -3.78 9.11 -26.70
N SER A 505 -3.66 9.47 -25.41
CA SER A 505 -3.19 8.55 -24.36
C SER A 505 -4.29 7.57 -23.93
N ILE A 506 -5.52 8.06 -23.76
CA ILE A 506 -6.66 7.25 -23.32
C ILE A 506 -7.16 6.33 -24.42
N PHE A 507 -7.17 6.81 -25.67
CA PHE A 507 -7.65 6.03 -26.78
C PHE A 507 -6.92 4.69 -26.85
N ARG A 508 -5.59 4.70 -26.65
CA ARG A 508 -4.79 3.48 -26.58
C ARG A 508 -5.33 2.47 -25.56
N VAL A 509 -5.79 2.90 -24.41
CA VAL A 509 -6.24 2.00 -23.34
C VAL A 509 -7.68 1.57 -23.45
N VAL A 510 -8.55 2.43 -23.99
CA VAL A 510 -9.90 2.00 -24.37
C VAL A 510 -9.82 0.87 -25.41
N MET A 511 -8.86 0.98 -26.32
CA MET A 511 -8.56 -0.04 -27.33
C MET A 511 -8.00 -1.32 -26.73
N GLU A 512 -7.10 -1.21 -25.74
CA GLU A 512 -6.59 -2.38 -25.00
C GLU A 512 -7.69 -3.14 -24.24
N ARG A 513 -8.78 -2.47 -23.87
CA ARG A 513 -9.94 -3.09 -23.17
C ARG A 513 -11.03 -3.59 -24.11
N GLU A 514 -10.86 -3.44 -25.41
CA GLU A 514 -11.82 -3.87 -26.44
C GLU A 514 -13.25 -3.31 -26.25
N ASN A 515 -13.36 -2.06 -25.79
CA ASN A 515 -14.64 -1.44 -25.44
C ASN A 515 -14.91 -0.18 -26.29
N LEU A 516 -15.56 -0.37 -27.45
CA LEU A 516 -15.89 0.74 -28.36
C LEU A 516 -16.97 1.67 -27.81
N ASP A 517 -17.88 1.18 -26.96
CA ASP A 517 -18.88 2.03 -26.32
C ASP A 517 -18.19 3.06 -25.42
N LEU A 518 -17.17 2.64 -24.65
CA LEU A 518 -16.33 3.54 -23.87
C LEU A 518 -15.53 4.52 -24.75
N ALA A 519 -15.13 4.10 -25.96
CA ALA A 519 -14.44 4.97 -26.92
C ALA A 519 -15.37 6.07 -27.44
N ASP A 520 -16.61 5.71 -27.76
CA ASP A 520 -17.64 6.67 -28.15
C ASP A 520 -17.98 7.62 -27.01
N GLU A 521 -18.17 7.12 -25.79
CA GLU A 521 -18.39 7.98 -24.62
C GLU A 521 -17.22 8.93 -24.40
N PHE A 522 -15.98 8.46 -24.53
CA PHE A 522 -14.80 9.30 -24.39
C PHE A 522 -14.69 10.37 -25.49
N VAL A 523 -14.91 10.01 -26.76
CA VAL A 523 -14.86 11.01 -27.84
C VAL A 523 -15.98 12.04 -27.70
N ASN A 524 -17.18 11.62 -27.30
CA ASN A 524 -18.28 12.54 -26.98
C ASN A 524 -18.00 13.40 -25.74
N TRP A 525 -17.17 12.92 -24.81
CA TRP A 525 -16.74 13.69 -23.64
C TRP A 525 -15.68 14.75 -23.98
N VAL A 526 -14.83 14.50 -24.98
CA VAL A 526 -13.83 15.46 -25.49
C VAL A 526 -14.46 16.49 -26.43
N CYS A 527 -15.37 16.06 -27.31
CA CYS A 527 -15.93 16.88 -28.39
C CYS A 527 -17.35 17.36 -28.07
N VAL A 528 -17.65 18.63 -28.29
CA VAL A 528 -18.98 19.21 -28.02
C VAL A 528 -19.93 19.03 -29.21
N SER A 529 -19.38 18.87 -30.42
CA SER A 529 -20.16 18.70 -31.64
C SER A 529 -19.78 17.47 -32.45
N SER A 530 -20.71 16.96 -33.27
CA SER A 530 -20.47 15.83 -34.17
C SER A 530 -19.34 16.09 -35.16
N ASN A 531 -19.13 17.34 -35.60
CA ASN A 531 -18.04 17.67 -36.52
C ASN A 531 -16.69 17.56 -35.80
N GLU A 532 -16.59 18.02 -34.56
CA GLU A 532 -15.37 17.87 -33.76
C GLU A 532 -15.05 16.40 -33.49
N VAL A 533 -16.06 15.54 -33.32
CA VAL A 533 -15.87 14.09 -33.23
C VAL A 533 -15.21 13.54 -34.51
N MET A 534 -15.69 13.97 -35.68
CA MET A 534 -15.09 13.54 -36.96
C MET A 534 -13.65 14.03 -37.11
N ASP A 535 -13.39 15.29 -36.75
CA ASP A 535 -12.07 15.91 -36.84
C ASP A 535 -11.09 15.23 -35.87
N LEU A 536 -11.52 14.97 -34.62
CA LEU A 536 -10.71 14.27 -33.62
C LEU A 536 -10.42 12.83 -34.06
N LYS A 537 -11.41 12.09 -34.58
CA LYS A 537 -11.16 10.75 -35.11
C LYS A 537 -10.17 10.79 -36.28
N ALA A 538 -10.25 11.79 -37.15
CA ALA A 538 -9.31 11.96 -38.25
C ALA A 538 -7.89 12.33 -37.77
N GLU A 539 -7.75 13.07 -36.66
CA GLU A 539 -6.47 13.42 -36.04
C GLU A 539 -5.84 12.26 -35.27
N ILE A 540 -6.66 11.49 -34.53
CA ILE A 540 -6.22 10.32 -33.76
C ILE A 540 -5.80 9.18 -34.71
N LEU A 541 -6.51 9.00 -35.83
CA LEU A 541 -6.30 7.88 -36.75
C LEU A 541 -4.82 7.72 -37.18
N PRO A 542 -4.11 8.74 -37.69
CA PRO A 542 -2.69 8.60 -38.04
C PRO A 542 -1.79 8.18 -36.88
N GLU A 543 -1.99 8.72 -35.67
CA GLU A 543 -1.18 8.43 -34.48
C GLU A 543 -1.41 7.01 -33.95
N VAL A 544 -2.67 6.61 -33.91
CA VAL A 544 -3.13 5.32 -33.41
C VAL A 544 -2.81 4.20 -34.38
N PHE A 545 -2.94 4.45 -35.68
CA PHE A 545 -2.60 3.51 -36.74
C PHE A 545 -1.21 3.76 -37.32
N GLN A 546 -0.32 4.43 -36.58
CA GLN A 546 1.10 4.29 -36.86
C GLN A 546 1.43 2.80 -36.82
N VAL A 547 2.24 2.38 -37.78
CA VAL A 547 2.47 0.97 -37.99
C VAL A 547 3.08 0.26 -36.77
N SER A 548 3.94 0.98 -36.04
CA SER A 548 4.49 0.54 -34.76
C SER A 548 3.39 0.15 -33.77
N SER A 549 2.31 0.92 -33.68
CA SER A 549 1.16 0.69 -32.79
C SER A 549 0.39 -0.58 -33.15
N ILE A 550 0.19 -0.85 -34.44
CA ILE A 550 -0.57 -2.04 -34.90
C ILE A 550 0.21 -3.31 -34.69
N VAL A 551 1.51 -3.30 -35.01
CA VAL A 551 2.40 -4.44 -34.70
C VAL A 551 2.46 -4.66 -33.20
N HIS A 552 2.51 -3.59 -32.42
CA HIS A 552 2.45 -3.66 -30.95
C HIS A 552 1.12 -4.24 -30.46
N TRP A 553 -0.02 -3.90 -31.08
CA TRP A 553 -1.32 -4.46 -30.72
C TRP A 553 -1.45 -5.93 -31.07
N LEU A 554 -1.07 -6.29 -32.29
CA LEU A 554 -1.02 -7.68 -32.75
C LEU A 554 -0.09 -8.52 -31.87
N ARG A 555 0.93 -7.93 -31.24
CA ARG A 555 1.85 -8.61 -30.33
C ARG A 555 1.34 -8.69 -28.89
N ILE A 556 1.07 -7.55 -28.26
CA ILE A 556 0.89 -7.43 -26.81
C ILE A 556 -0.53 -7.80 -26.38
N PHE A 557 -1.54 -7.34 -27.11
CA PHE A 557 -2.92 -7.39 -26.61
C PHE A 557 -3.72 -8.59 -27.09
N ASN A 558 -3.18 -9.38 -28.03
CA ASN A 558 -3.89 -10.53 -28.61
C ASN A 558 -5.28 -10.14 -29.15
N THR A 559 -5.41 -8.90 -29.63
CA THR A 559 -6.68 -8.31 -30.03
C THR A 559 -7.30 -9.14 -31.17
N PRO A 560 -8.55 -9.60 -31.03
CA PRO A 560 -9.23 -10.32 -32.09
C PRO A 560 -9.35 -9.46 -33.34
N ILE A 561 -9.02 -10.06 -34.49
CA ILE A 561 -9.21 -9.45 -35.81
C ILE A 561 -10.65 -8.90 -36.03
N PRO A 562 -11.73 -9.58 -35.58
CA PRO A 562 -13.06 -9.01 -35.65
C PRO A 562 -13.19 -7.64 -34.95
N PHE A 563 -12.50 -7.45 -33.83
CA PHE A 563 -12.50 -6.16 -33.14
C PHE A 563 -11.78 -5.08 -33.95
N LEU A 564 -10.68 -5.42 -34.66
CA LEU A 564 -10.02 -4.48 -35.58
C LEU A 564 -10.98 -3.97 -36.65
N ASN A 565 -11.83 -4.83 -37.22
CA ASN A 565 -12.87 -4.40 -38.16
C ASN A 565 -13.81 -3.36 -37.54
N ASP A 566 -14.26 -3.60 -36.32
CA ASP A 566 -15.18 -2.69 -35.63
C ASP A 566 -14.51 -1.35 -35.33
N ILE A 567 -13.23 -1.36 -34.95
CA ILE A 567 -12.41 -0.15 -34.82
C ILE A 567 -12.29 0.59 -36.17
N PHE A 568 -11.98 -0.10 -37.26
CA PHE A 568 -11.84 0.54 -38.57
C PHE A 568 -13.15 1.16 -39.03
N LYS A 569 -14.28 0.47 -38.82
CA LYS A 569 -15.61 1.03 -39.07
C LYS A 569 -15.87 2.26 -38.20
N TRP A 570 -15.44 2.21 -36.95
CA TRP A 570 -15.57 3.31 -36.00
C TRP A 570 -14.79 4.57 -36.41
N PHE A 571 -13.62 4.43 -37.05
CA PHE A 571 -12.80 5.56 -37.52
C PHE A 571 -13.05 6.01 -38.96
N LEU A 572 -13.14 5.07 -39.90
CA LEU A 572 -13.06 5.35 -41.34
C LEU A 572 -14.44 5.51 -41.99
N TYR A 573 -15.53 5.20 -41.26
CA TYR A 573 -16.94 5.38 -41.61
C TYR A 573 -17.45 4.69 -42.89
N THR A 574 -16.57 4.39 -43.86
CA THR A 574 -16.92 3.76 -45.14
C THR A 574 -15.98 2.61 -45.46
N GLU A 575 -16.55 1.52 -45.98
CA GLU A 575 -15.78 0.33 -46.41
C GLU A 575 -14.68 0.72 -47.43
N ASN A 576 -14.93 1.69 -48.31
CA ASN A 576 -13.94 2.16 -49.28
C ASN A 576 -12.68 2.73 -48.62
N LYS A 577 -12.82 3.51 -47.53
CA LYS A 577 -11.67 4.07 -46.81
C LYS A 577 -10.93 3.00 -46.02
N ILE A 578 -11.65 2.00 -45.51
CA ILE A 578 -11.03 0.83 -44.88
C ILE A 578 -10.18 0.09 -45.90
N GLU A 579 -10.72 -0.21 -47.08
CA GLU A 579 -9.99 -0.88 -48.16
C GLU A 579 -8.80 -0.06 -48.67
N GLU A 580 -8.92 1.26 -48.81
CA GLU A 580 -7.80 2.15 -49.14
C GLU A 580 -6.69 2.06 -48.09
N TRP A 581 -7.05 2.14 -46.80
CA TRP A 581 -6.09 2.03 -45.71
C TRP A 581 -5.41 0.65 -45.66
N LYS A 582 -6.18 -0.44 -45.84
CA LYS A 582 -5.69 -1.82 -45.91
C LYS A 582 -4.63 -1.98 -46.99
N ASN A 583 -4.86 -1.39 -48.17
CA ASN A 583 -3.91 -1.44 -49.28
C ASN A 583 -2.64 -0.62 -48.99
N ASN A 584 -2.74 0.48 -48.24
CA ASN A 584 -1.61 1.35 -47.95
C ASN A 584 -0.70 0.83 -46.83
N ILE A 585 -1.22 0.10 -45.84
CA ILE A 585 -0.43 -0.26 -44.67
C ILE A 585 0.64 -1.32 -44.93
N ILE A 586 0.38 -2.28 -45.80
CA ILE A 586 1.33 -3.36 -46.09
C ILE A 586 2.62 -2.83 -46.71
N PHE A 587 2.51 -1.78 -47.52
CA PHE A 587 3.65 -1.19 -48.21
C PHE A 587 4.31 -0.07 -47.40
N ASN A 588 3.81 0.22 -46.21
CA ASN A 588 4.43 1.18 -45.31
C ASN A 588 5.79 0.63 -44.84
N GLU A 589 6.85 1.41 -45.06
CA GLU A 589 8.23 1.02 -44.74
C GLU A 589 8.42 0.72 -43.24
N SER A 590 7.68 1.43 -42.37
CA SER A 590 7.67 1.16 -40.94
C SER A 590 7.05 -0.20 -40.61
N PHE A 591 6.10 -0.72 -41.41
CA PHE A 591 5.54 -2.07 -41.28
C PHE A 591 6.61 -3.12 -41.49
N SER A 592 7.33 -2.97 -42.59
CA SER A 592 8.37 -3.91 -42.95
C SER A 592 9.47 -3.95 -41.88
N ARG A 593 9.91 -2.77 -41.40
CA ARG A 593 10.93 -2.67 -40.33
C ARG A 593 10.49 -3.28 -39.02
N TYR A 594 9.32 -2.91 -38.51
CA TYR A 594 8.84 -3.42 -37.20
C TYR A 594 8.59 -4.92 -37.21
N PHE A 595 8.01 -5.42 -38.31
CA PHE A 595 7.73 -6.85 -38.45
C PHE A 595 9.00 -7.70 -38.36
N VAL A 596 10.07 -7.24 -38.97
CA VAL A 596 11.34 -7.96 -39.02
C VAL A 596 12.08 -7.95 -37.69
N LEU A 597 12.06 -6.81 -36.97
CA LEU A 597 12.67 -6.72 -35.64
C LEU A 597 12.01 -7.62 -34.61
N GLU A 598 10.73 -7.95 -34.81
CA GLU A 598 9.90 -8.68 -33.85
C GLU A 598 9.42 -10.03 -34.39
N TYR A 599 10.09 -10.57 -35.41
CA TYR A 599 9.69 -11.82 -36.06
C TYR A 599 9.90 -13.03 -35.14
N ASP A 600 8.80 -13.53 -34.56
CA ASP A 600 8.74 -14.85 -33.94
C ASP A 600 7.61 -15.70 -34.55
N GLU A 601 7.53 -16.99 -34.18
CA GLU A 601 6.52 -17.90 -34.73
C GLU A 601 5.07 -17.43 -34.46
N LYS A 602 4.81 -16.87 -33.27
CA LYS A 602 3.48 -16.36 -32.90
C LYS A 602 3.13 -15.09 -33.67
N VAL A 603 4.09 -14.19 -33.83
CA VAL A 603 3.95 -12.97 -34.64
C VAL A 603 3.74 -13.33 -36.11
N SER A 604 4.43 -14.36 -36.63
CA SER A 604 4.23 -14.85 -37.99
C SER A 604 2.82 -15.41 -38.21
N GLN A 605 2.31 -16.25 -37.28
CA GLN A 605 0.95 -16.80 -37.36
C GLN A 605 -0.11 -15.71 -37.28
N ARG A 606 0.05 -14.73 -36.39
CA ARG A 606 -0.85 -13.57 -36.31
C ARG A 606 -0.76 -12.69 -37.55
N LEU A 607 0.42 -12.58 -38.17
CA LEU A 607 0.53 -11.89 -39.44
C LEU A 607 -0.25 -12.63 -40.54
N ASP A 608 -0.19 -13.96 -40.59
CA ASP A 608 -1.00 -14.73 -41.54
C ASP A 608 -2.48 -14.40 -41.36
N GLN A 609 -2.98 -14.48 -40.13
CA GLN A 609 -4.37 -14.12 -39.82
C GLN A 609 -4.69 -12.67 -40.20
N PHE A 610 -3.78 -11.73 -39.91
CA PHE A 610 -3.96 -10.32 -40.28
C PHE A 610 -3.98 -10.13 -41.80
N MET A 611 -3.13 -10.80 -42.56
CA MET A 611 -3.09 -10.69 -44.01
C MET A 611 -4.26 -11.41 -44.68
N GLU A 612 -4.71 -12.53 -44.13
CA GLU A 612 -5.97 -13.20 -44.52
C GLU A 612 -7.15 -12.23 -44.32
N TRP A 613 -7.17 -11.51 -43.20
CA TRP A 613 -8.17 -10.48 -42.93
C TRP A 613 -8.13 -9.29 -43.90
N LEU A 614 -6.94 -8.94 -44.38
CA LEU A 614 -6.77 -7.97 -45.46
C LEU A 614 -7.21 -8.51 -46.83
N GLY A 615 -7.63 -9.78 -46.92
CA GLY A 615 -8.15 -10.40 -48.14
C GLY A 615 -7.07 -11.00 -49.04
N TYR A 616 -5.86 -11.23 -48.54
CA TYR A 616 -4.81 -11.90 -49.29
C TYR A 616 -4.93 -13.42 -49.18
N ASP A 617 -4.72 -14.11 -50.30
CA ASP A 617 -4.57 -15.56 -50.33
C ASP A 617 -3.17 -15.99 -49.84
N GLU A 618 -3.03 -17.27 -49.49
CA GLU A 618 -1.81 -17.84 -48.91
C GLU A 618 -0.56 -17.61 -49.78
N GLU A 619 -0.72 -17.62 -51.11
CA GLU A 619 0.37 -17.38 -52.07
C GLU A 619 0.85 -15.93 -52.00
N LYS A 620 -0.09 -14.98 -51.98
CA LYS A 620 0.20 -13.56 -51.87
C LYS A 620 0.72 -13.17 -50.48
N ILE A 621 0.23 -13.80 -49.42
CA ILE A 621 0.77 -13.65 -48.06
C ILE A 621 2.23 -14.07 -48.03
N SER A 622 2.55 -15.23 -48.59
CA SER A 622 3.93 -15.74 -48.70
C SER A 622 4.82 -14.78 -49.49
N SER A 623 4.32 -14.24 -50.61
CA SER A 623 5.04 -13.25 -51.43
C SER A 623 5.29 -11.93 -50.70
N ILE A 624 4.30 -11.41 -49.97
CA ILE A 624 4.42 -10.15 -49.20
C ILE A 624 5.40 -10.34 -48.04
N LYS A 625 5.31 -11.46 -47.30
CA LYS A 625 6.28 -11.79 -46.24
C LYS A 625 7.71 -11.80 -46.77
N MET A 626 7.92 -12.38 -47.95
CA MET A 626 9.20 -12.38 -48.65
C MET A 626 9.68 -10.97 -49.01
N GLN A 627 8.81 -10.12 -49.57
CA GLN A 627 9.16 -8.74 -49.91
C GLN A 627 9.48 -7.90 -48.68
N ILE A 628 8.73 -8.06 -47.58
CA ILE A 628 9.00 -7.40 -46.30
C ILE A 628 10.38 -7.80 -45.76
N LEU A 629 10.68 -9.10 -45.76
CA LEU A 629 11.98 -9.62 -45.32
C LEU A 629 13.13 -9.07 -46.16
N LEU A 630 12.99 -9.08 -47.48
CA LEU A 630 13.99 -8.54 -48.40
C LEU A 630 14.19 -7.03 -48.23
N LYS A 631 13.12 -6.28 -47.92
CA LYS A 631 13.18 -4.82 -47.74
C LYS A 631 13.80 -4.40 -46.41
N ALA A 632 13.56 -5.16 -45.33
CA ALA A 632 14.15 -4.89 -44.02
C ALA A 632 15.58 -5.47 -43.87
N LEU A 633 15.97 -6.35 -44.77
CA LEU A 633 17.28 -7.00 -44.79
C LEU A 633 18.47 -6.03 -44.63
N PRO A 634 18.52 -4.86 -45.31
CA PRO A 634 19.63 -3.92 -45.14
C PRO A 634 19.72 -3.37 -43.71
N ASP A 635 18.59 -3.07 -43.06
CA ASP A 635 18.55 -2.55 -41.70
C ASP A 635 18.96 -3.64 -40.68
N ILE A 636 18.55 -4.90 -40.89
CA ILE A 636 19.02 -6.05 -40.09
C ILE A 636 20.53 -6.17 -40.22
N LEU A 637 21.05 -6.12 -41.44
CA LEU A 637 22.48 -6.24 -41.72
C LEU A 637 23.26 -5.08 -41.10
N GLU A 638 22.72 -3.86 -41.13
CA GLU A 638 23.32 -2.69 -40.46
C GLU A 638 23.34 -2.85 -38.94
N GLN A 639 22.26 -3.32 -38.31
CA GLN A 639 22.24 -3.56 -36.87
C GLN A 639 23.17 -4.69 -36.46
N LEU A 640 23.19 -5.80 -37.21
CA LEU A 640 24.15 -6.89 -37.01
C LEU A 640 25.59 -6.40 -37.18
N PHE A 641 25.83 -5.50 -38.13
CA PHE A 641 27.14 -4.89 -38.34
C PHE A 641 27.53 -3.91 -37.21
N LYS A 642 26.59 -3.14 -36.65
CA LYS A 642 26.84 -2.31 -35.46
C LYS A 642 27.21 -3.17 -34.25
N VAL A 643 26.48 -4.26 -34.02
CA VAL A 643 26.80 -5.24 -32.97
C VAL A 643 28.15 -5.91 -33.24
N TYR A 644 28.47 -6.25 -34.49
CA TYR A 644 29.79 -6.77 -34.89
C TYR A 644 30.93 -5.83 -34.51
N VAL A 645 30.77 -4.54 -34.82
CA VAL A 645 31.76 -3.49 -34.53
C VAL A 645 31.92 -3.27 -33.02
N GLU A 646 30.85 -3.36 -32.24
CA GLU A 646 30.90 -3.15 -30.79
C GLU A 646 31.44 -4.37 -30.02
N VAL A 647 31.12 -5.60 -30.45
CA VAL A 647 31.42 -6.82 -29.68
C VAL A 647 32.84 -7.36 -29.96
N SER A 648 33.49 -6.95 -31.06
CA SER A 648 34.87 -7.38 -31.43
C SER A 648 35.06 -8.91 -31.47
N ASP A 649 33.99 -9.69 -31.58
CA ASP A 649 34.02 -11.15 -31.66
C ASP A 649 33.34 -11.60 -32.95
N GLU A 650 34.19 -11.91 -33.95
CA GLU A 650 33.76 -12.30 -35.29
C GLU A 650 32.89 -13.58 -35.27
N THR A 651 33.08 -14.43 -34.26
CA THR A 651 32.41 -15.72 -34.12
C THR A 651 30.92 -15.57 -33.83
N ILE A 652 30.52 -14.57 -33.05
CA ILE A 652 29.11 -14.35 -32.69
C ILE A 652 28.32 -13.87 -33.90
N CYS A 653 28.88 -12.96 -34.70
CA CYS A 653 28.22 -12.48 -35.91
C CYS A 653 28.17 -13.54 -37.01
N ILE A 654 29.24 -14.31 -37.19
CA ILE A 654 29.24 -15.44 -38.13
C ILE A 654 28.19 -16.46 -37.71
N ASN A 655 28.05 -16.78 -36.41
CA ASN A 655 27.01 -17.70 -35.93
C ASN A 655 25.58 -17.13 -36.07
N CYS A 656 25.37 -15.83 -35.85
CA CYS A 656 24.06 -15.19 -36.11
C CYS A 656 23.70 -15.21 -37.60
N ILE A 657 24.67 -14.93 -38.48
CA ILE A 657 24.48 -15.00 -39.94
C ILE A 657 24.23 -16.45 -40.37
N LEU A 658 25.02 -17.41 -39.89
CA LEU A 658 24.86 -18.84 -40.18
C LEU A 658 23.53 -19.41 -39.64
N TYR A 659 23.05 -18.94 -38.49
CA TYR A 659 21.74 -19.30 -37.92
C TYR A 659 20.56 -18.72 -38.73
N LEU A 660 20.70 -17.49 -39.24
CA LEU A 660 19.73 -16.92 -40.18
C LEU A 660 19.77 -17.67 -41.52
N CYS A 661 20.95 -18.11 -41.96
CA CYS A 661 21.19 -18.88 -43.17
C CYS A 661 20.68 -20.33 -43.10
N SER A 662 20.70 -20.98 -41.93
CA SER A 662 20.33 -22.39 -41.78
C SER A 662 18.82 -22.65 -41.81
N ASN A 663 17.98 -21.62 -41.71
CA ASN A 663 16.53 -21.79 -41.56
C ASN A 663 15.71 -21.77 -42.87
N LYS A 664 16.19 -21.31 -44.03
CA LYS A 664 15.40 -21.30 -45.29
C LYS A 664 16.25 -21.36 -46.58
N THR A 665 16.18 -22.47 -47.32
CA THR A 665 16.99 -22.76 -48.53
C THR A 665 16.55 -22.05 -49.82
N LYS A 666 15.28 -21.64 -49.96
CA LYS A 666 14.80 -20.95 -51.17
C LYS A 666 15.07 -19.43 -51.15
N LEU A 667 15.09 -18.84 -49.96
CA LEU A 667 15.47 -17.44 -49.69
C LEU A 667 16.94 -17.15 -49.99
N MET A 668 17.81 -18.15 -49.82
CA MET A 668 19.26 -18.05 -50.04
C MET A 668 19.64 -17.63 -51.46
N ALA A 669 19.01 -18.18 -52.49
CA ALA A 669 19.42 -17.89 -53.86
C ALA A 669 19.15 -16.43 -54.26
N GLU A 670 18.04 -15.86 -53.78
CA GLU A 670 17.67 -14.45 -54.02
C GLU A 670 18.44 -13.50 -53.08
N PHE A 671 18.68 -13.93 -51.83
CA PHE A 671 19.51 -13.23 -50.84
C PHE A 671 20.95 -13.09 -51.31
N VAL A 672 21.60 -14.18 -51.76
CA VAL A 672 22.99 -14.18 -52.24
C VAL A 672 23.15 -13.28 -53.48
N ASN A 673 22.19 -13.31 -54.41
CA ASN A 673 22.23 -12.45 -55.60
C ASN A 673 22.02 -10.96 -55.26
N SER A 674 21.15 -10.65 -54.29
CA SER A 674 20.90 -9.28 -53.84
C SER A 674 22.06 -8.73 -53.01
N LEU A 675 22.65 -9.55 -52.12
CA LEU A 675 23.84 -9.20 -51.34
C LEU A 675 25.05 -8.99 -52.26
N HIS A 676 25.22 -9.85 -53.27
CA HIS A 676 26.28 -9.69 -54.26
C HIS A 676 26.15 -8.38 -55.07
N SER A 677 24.91 -7.95 -55.38
CA SER A 677 24.64 -6.67 -56.03
C SER A 677 24.88 -5.48 -55.09
N LEU A 678 24.39 -5.54 -53.84
CA LEU A 678 24.51 -4.46 -52.87
C LEU A 678 25.97 -4.24 -52.43
N CYS A 679 26.71 -5.34 -52.22
CA CYS A 679 28.14 -5.31 -51.91
C CYS A 679 28.98 -4.82 -53.09
N LYS A 680 28.53 -4.98 -54.33
CA LYS A 680 29.23 -4.47 -55.51
C LYS A 680 29.18 -2.95 -55.60
N ASP A 681 28.09 -2.33 -55.16
CA ASP A 681 27.90 -0.87 -55.23
C ASP A 681 28.45 -0.13 -53.99
N TYR A 682 28.59 -0.80 -52.84
CA TYR A 682 29.04 -0.20 -51.58
C TYR A 682 30.52 -0.42 -51.24
N LEU A 683 31.25 -1.30 -51.96
CA LEU A 683 32.62 -1.73 -51.62
C LEU A 683 33.69 -1.29 -52.61
N GLU A 684 33.66 -0.04 -53.08
CA GLU A 684 34.85 0.51 -53.76
C GLU A 684 35.97 0.93 -52.81
N GLU A 685 35.78 1.04 -51.49
CA GLU A 685 36.92 1.23 -50.58
C GLU A 685 36.73 0.58 -49.20
N ARG A 686 37.53 -0.46 -48.94
CA ARG A 686 37.77 -1.19 -47.68
C ARG A 686 36.60 -2.01 -47.11
N ASN A 687 36.36 -3.21 -47.67
CA ASN A 687 36.08 -4.47 -46.91
C ASN A 687 35.78 -5.66 -47.86
N PHE A 688 36.69 -5.92 -48.79
CA PHE A 688 36.57 -7.03 -49.76
C PHE A 688 36.70 -8.43 -49.11
N ILE A 689 37.37 -8.52 -47.95
CA ILE A 689 37.72 -9.80 -47.29
C ILE A 689 36.54 -10.42 -46.53
N PHE A 690 35.64 -9.60 -45.96
CA PHE A 690 34.47 -10.05 -45.20
C PHE A 690 33.43 -10.75 -46.10
N CYS A 691 33.16 -10.18 -47.28
CA CYS A 691 32.23 -10.77 -48.25
C CYS A 691 32.79 -12.04 -48.91
N GLN A 692 34.12 -12.10 -49.13
CA GLN A 692 34.77 -13.33 -49.60
C GLN A 692 34.69 -14.46 -48.57
N HIS A 693 34.79 -14.18 -47.27
CA HIS A 693 34.65 -15.20 -46.22
C HIS A 693 33.22 -15.75 -46.13
N ILE A 694 32.19 -14.90 -46.22
CA ILE A 694 30.80 -15.34 -46.21
C ILE A 694 30.46 -16.18 -47.45
N ILE A 695 30.95 -15.78 -48.63
CA ILE A 695 30.76 -16.54 -49.87
C ILE A 695 31.56 -17.86 -49.84
N SER A 696 32.77 -17.88 -49.27
CA SER A 696 33.59 -19.10 -49.10
C SER A 696 32.93 -20.08 -48.12
N LEU A 697 32.37 -19.59 -47.01
CA LEU A 697 31.65 -20.41 -46.02
C LEU A 697 30.35 -20.98 -46.58
N TYR A 698 29.67 -20.27 -47.50
CA TYR A 698 28.49 -20.78 -48.20
C TYR A 698 28.82 -21.97 -49.13
N PHE A 699 30.01 -21.98 -49.75
CA PHE A 699 30.46 -23.10 -50.58
C PHE A 699 30.99 -24.27 -49.75
N ASP A 700 31.69 -24.03 -48.63
CA ASP A 700 32.22 -25.11 -47.75
C ASP A 700 31.13 -25.80 -46.91
N ALA A 701 30.07 -25.10 -46.49
CA ALA A 701 28.96 -25.69 -45.71
C ALA A 701 28.09 -26.69 -46.50
N SER A 702 28.32 -26.83 -47.82
CA SER A 702 27.68 -27.85 -48.65
C SER A 702 28.35 -29.23 -48.57
N SER A 703 29.46 -29.35 -47.83
CA SER A 703 30.24 -30.58 -47.66
C SER A 703 30.76 -30.76 -46.22
N ASP A 704 29.93 -31.41 -45.38
CA ASP A 704 30.23 -32.05 -44.07
C ASP A 704 30.77 -31.16 -42.91
N PRO A 705 30.02 -30.96 -41.79
CA PRO A 705 30.41 -30.04 -40.72
C PRO A 705 31.05 -30.76 -39.54
N LYS A 706 32.37 -30.63 -39.37
CA LYS A 706 33.04 -30.85 -38.06
C LYS A 706 34.11 -29.79 -37.81
N PHE A 707 33.75 -28.77 -37.03
CA PHE A 707 34.72 -27.92 -36.35
C PHE A 707 34.30 -27.71 -34.89
N SER A 708 35.26 -27.94 -33.99
CA SER A 708 35.21 -27.61 -32.56
C SER A 708 36.21 -26.48 -32.29
N CYS A 709 35.82 -25.44 -31.56
CA CYS A 709 36.71 -24.36 -31.13
C CYS A 709 36.89 -24.38 -29.61
N HIS A 710 38.15 -24.26 -29.13
CA HIS A 710 38.52 -24.10 -27.74
C HIS A 710 38.68 -22.61 -27.39
N LEU A 711 38.15 -22.18 -26.23
CA LEU A 711 38.31 -20.83 -25.66
C LEU A 711 39.07 -20.86 -24.32
N TYR A 712 40.03 -19.94 -24.17
CA TYR A 712 40.74 -19.48 -22.97
C TYR A 712 40.50 -17.95 -22.92
N ASN A 713 40.31 -17.18 -21.84
CA ASN A 713 40.41 -17.36 -20.40
C ASN A 713 39.71 -16.19 -19.64
N ASP A 714 39.28 -16.44 -18.39
CA ASP A 714 39.17 -15.53 -17.22
C ASP A 714 38.46 -14.15 -17.30
N LYS A 715 37.14 -14.16 -17.04
CA LYS A 715 36.43 -13.36 -15.99
C LYS A 715 34.94 -13.71 -16.00
N THR A 716 34.44 -14.25 -14.89
CA THR A 716 33.07 -14.78 -14.76
C THR A 716 32.04 -13.70 -14.45
N VAL A 717 31.12 -13.46 -15.39
CA VAL A 717 29.73 -13.07 -15.11
C VAL A 717 28.88 -14.31 -15.39
N PRO A 718 28.00 -14.78 -14.48
CA PRO A 718 27.20 -15.96 -14.76
C PRO A 718 26.13 -15.61 -15.80
N LEU A 719 26.38 -15.94 -17.07
CA LEU A 719 25.32 -16.15 -18.05
C LEU A 719 24.72 -17.54 -17.79
N ASP A 720 23.40 -17.61 -17.59
CA ASP A 720 22.68 -18.88 -17.51
C ASP A 720 22.58 -19.49 -18.92
N VAL A 721 23.56 -20.35 -19.23
CA VAL A 721 23.67 -21.09 -20.50
C VAL A 721 22.42 -21.95 -20.78
N ASN A 722 21.59 -22.27 -19.77
CA ASN A 722 20.37 -23.04 -19.97
C ASN A 722 19.26 -22.27 -20.72
N LEU A 723 19.29 -20.93 -20.71
CA LEU A 723 18.35 -20.12 -21.50
C LEU A 723 18.64 -20.19 -23.01
N ILE A 724 19.89 -20.47 -23.38
CA ILE A 724 20.33 -20.52 -24.79
C ILE A 724 20.25 -21.94 -25.35
N CYS A 725 20.46 -22.98 -24.53
CA CYS A 725 20.55 -24.36 -25.02
C CYS A 725 19.24 -25.18 -24.97
N SER A 726 18.14 -24.65 -24.43
CA SER A 726 16.83 -25.35 -24.40
C SER A 726 16.25 -25.67 -25.79
N PRO A 727 16.41 -24.83 -26.83
CA PRO A 727 15.95 -25.16 -28.20
C PRO A 727 16.83 -26.19 -28.91
N LEU A 728 18.13 -26.26 -28.59
CA LEU A 728 19.09 -27.13 -29.30
C LEU A 728 18.89 -28.62 -28.95
N LYS A 729 18.47 -28.92 -27.72
CA LYS A 729 18.28 -30.31 -27.27
C LYS A 729 17.07 -31.02 -27.91
N LYS A 730 16.14 -30.27 -28.51
CA LYS A 730 15.02 -30.83 -29.29
C LYS A 730 15.36 -31.06 -30.77
N LEU A 731 16.50 -30.56 -31.25
CA LEU A 731 16.92 -30.70 -32.64
C LEU A 731 17.70 -32.02 -32.89
N ASP A 732 18.47 -32.48 -31.90
CA ASP A 732 19.16 -33.78 -31.97
C ASP A 732 18.18 -34.97 -32.08
N ASP A 733 17.00 -34.87 -31.45
CA ASP A 733 15.96 -35.89 -31.51
C ASP A 733 15.22 -35.93 -32.86
N ILE A 734 15.24 -34.84 -33.63
CA ILE A 734 14.61 -34.75 -34.96
C ILE A 734 15.59 -35.20 -36.06
N ILE A 735 16.89 -34.94 -35.89
CA ILE A 735 17.93 -35.34 -36.84
C ILE A 735 18.26 -36.85 -36.73
N ALA A 736 17.94 -37.50 -35.60
CA ALA A 736 18.13 -38.94 -35.42
C ALA A 736 17.11 -39.83 -36.18
N GLY A 737 16.21 -39.26 -36.98
CA GLY A 737 15.13 -40.01 -37.62
C GLY A 737 14.85 -39.60 -39.07
N GLN A 738 15.76 -39.87 -40.00
CA GLN A 738 15.40 -40.28 -41.37
C GLN A 738 16.59 -40.82 -42.20
N GLU A 739 16.41 -42.08 -42.61
CA GLU A 739 16.94 -42.78 -43.80
C GLU A 739 18.44 -42.87 -44.07
N LYS A 740 19.02 -43.77 -43.28
CA LYS A 740 20.15 -44.63 -43.58
C LYS A 740 19.85 -45.64 -44.70
N GLU A 741 19.78 -45.22 -45.97
CA GLU A 741 19.85 -46.19 -47.10
C GLU A 741 20.11 -45.50 -48.46
N LYS A 742 21.36 -45.13 -48.74
CA LYS A 742 22.00 -45.07 -50.09
C LYS A 742 23.27 -44.23 -50.03
N LEU A 743 24.40 -44.85 -49.67
CA LEU A 743 25.74 -44.48 -50.14
C LEU A 743 26.76 -45.44 -49.52
N CYS A 744 26.58 -46.73 -49.77
CA CYS A 744 27.71 -47.65 -49.82
C CYS A 744 28.05 -47.83 -51.28
N LEU A 745 29.19 -47.29 -51.74
CA LEU A 745 30.08 -47.92 -52.71
C LEU A 745 31.34 -47.05 -52.92
N GLN A 746 32.48 -47.70 -52.66
CA GLN A 746 33.83 -47.40 -53.17
C GLN A 746 34.61 -46.21 -52.58
N LEU A 747 35.31 -46.47 -51.48
CA LEU A 747 36.70 -45.99 -51.34
C LEU A 747 37.54 -47.11 -50.73
N ASP A 748 38.41 -47.67 -51.56
CA ASP A 748 39.44 -48.64 -51.22
C ASP A 748 40.79 -47.93 -51.41
N GLY A 749 41.67 -48.04 -50.41
CA GLY A 749 43.10 -47.81 -50.57
C GLY A 749 43.71 -46.52 -50.01
N LYS A 750 44.41 -46.70 -48.87
CA LYS A 750 45.73 -46.14 -48.50
C LYS A 750 45.85 -44.61 -48.40
N ASP A 751 46.57 -44.00 -47.47
CA ASP A 751 47.77 -44.46 -46.78
C ASP A 751 47.93 -43.74 -45.43
N LEU A 752 48.63 -44.42 -44.55
CA LEU A 752 48.82 -44.16 -43.14
C LEU A 752 50.21 -43.56 -42.96
N GLU A 753 50.41 -42.27 -43.23
CA GLU A 753 51.74 -41.67 -43.04
C GLU A 753 51.72 -40.18 -42.68
N THR A 754 50.93 -39.81 -41.67
CA THR A 754 51.14 -38.53 -40.97
C THR A 754 50.74 -38.61 -39.49
N THR A 755 50.92 -39.77 -38.86
CA THR A 755 50.78 -39.95 -37.41
C THR A 755 52.13 -40.34 -36.80
N LYS A 756 53.16 -39.50 -37.00
CA LYS A 756 54.39 -39.56 -36.16
C LYS A 756 55.42 -38.44 -36.29
N ILE A 757 55.10 -37.29 -36.87
CA ILE A 757 55.96 -36.09 -36.76
C ILE A 757 55.05 -34.89 -36.49
N ILE A 758 54.68 -34.72 -35.22
CA ILE A 758 54.46 -33.46 -34.48
C ILE A 758 54.18 -33.91 -33.03
N MET A 759 55.24 -34.43 -32.40
CA MET A 759 55.59 -34.14 -31.01
C MET A 759 56.69 -33.07 -31.06
N GLN A 760 56.34 -31.91 -31.62
CA GLN A 760 57.04 -30.64 -31.46
C GLN A 760 56.01 -29.53 -31.42
#